data_AF-A0A9W9XUV2-F1
#
_entry.id   AF-A0A9W9XUV2-F1
#
_cell.length_a   1.000
_cell.length_b   1.000
_cell.length_c   1.000
_cell.angle_alpha   90.00
_cell.angle_beta   90.00
_cell.angle_gamma   90.00
#
_symmetry.space_group_name_H-M   'P 1'
#
loop_
_entity.id
_entity.type
_entity.pdbx_description
1 polymer ?
#
loop_
_entity_poly.entity_id
_entity_poly.type
_entity_poly.pdbx_seq_one_letter_code
_entity_poly.pdbx_strand_id
1 'polypeptide(L)'
;MRFGEYLHSSMIKEFYPYYIAYDELKKALKTDFIDEPTSDNTKPARKEWTEDDETHFVSLLESELEKVFLFQKRKSEEIVARIQESEVELGRFPSPEYSNRSPPPTDADFLMLEQVLSDIIADVHDLAKFTQLNYTGFQKIIKKHDKETQWYLKPVFATRLKAKPFFKDNYDAFVIKLSKLYDLVRTKGNPVKGDSSAGGTQQNFLRQTTKYWVHRDNITELKLVILKHLPVLVFNASKEFEEKDTAISSVYYDNTDTWELYQGRLKKTEGAEAIRLRWYGGMESDQIFVERKTHREDWTGEKSVKARFVLKEKHVNAYLDGRMTVEQIFDKMRKEGKKSPAEIDDLEQLAREIQYRVITRRLVPVTRTFYHRTAFQLPGDARVRISLDTELTMIREDNLDGRRRAGNNWRRMDIGVDFPFSQLPPEDIDRFPYAVLEVKLQTQAGQEPPQWIRDLTSSHLVEAVPKFSKFIHGTATLFPTRINLLPYWFPQMGVDIRKPATRQFGIHRPLASTSISANEEDSDDDETPSPGESALGEQPTEHQNGLFETNGNELDIEERIAAHPLPGDEDYPLYDSDDESVYSDELEEARRIGGAYYAQQLAKHYLYRTGHAIAQGLMAIIPRPRPTSLPPPEQRGIAVLSNHQRTLQRFQAPPGKRIFVPIRVEPKVYFAAERTFLSWLEFSIILGGIAATLLNFGSDSATLVSSWAFTILAAGALVYSLFLYIWRVDKIRKRRDVKRVYYERWGPTVVSIGLVVIILVNFALRVRAGGFMAAPGSEGEPRHGEHGEL
;
A
#
# COMPACT_ATOMS: atom_id res chain seq x y z
N MET A 1 20.45 11.03 -14.55
CA MET A 1 21.70 10.37 -14.99
C MET A 1 21.67 10.11 -16.48
N ARG A 2 22.80 10.25 -17.19
CA ARG A 2 22.92 9.79 -18.58
C ARG A 2 22.96 8.26 -18.59
N PHE A 3 22.30 7.63 -19.56
CA PHE A 3 22.18 6.17 -19.57
C PHE A 3 23.53 5.42 -19.63
N GLY A 4 24.55 5.98 -20.31
CA GLY A 4 25.87 5.36 -20.36
C GLY A 4 26.54 5.25 -18.98
N GLU A 5 26.44 6.30 -18.15
CA GLU A 5 26.93 6.29 -16.76
C GLU A 5 26.17 5.26 -15.92
N TYR A 6 24.85 5.20 -16.08
CA TYR A 6 24.01 4.22 -15.41
C TYR A 6 24.39 2.78 -15.80
N LEU A 7 24.58 2.52 -17.11
CA LEU A 7 25.01 1.23 -17.63
C LEU A 7 26.34 0.83 -16.99
N HIS A 8 27.34 1.70 -17.05
CA HIS A 8 28.67 1.43 -16.46
C HIS A 8 28.61 1.13 -14.95
N SER A 9 27.79 1.86 -14.19
CA SER A 9 27.63 1.60 -12.75
C SER A 9 26.88 0.30 -12.42
N SER A 10 26.04 -0.19 -13.34
CA SER A 10 25.12 -1.31 -13.11
C SER A 10 25.59 -2.63 -13.74
N MET A 11 26.55 -2.59 -14.67
CA MET A 11 27.08 -3.77 -15.35
C MET A 11 27.81 -4.71 -14.37
N ILE A 12 27.69 -6.00 -14.64
CA ILE A 12 28.40 -7.06 -13.93
C ILE A 12 29.81 -7.18 -14.51
N LYS A 13 30.84 -7.05 -13.67
CA LYS A 13 32.27 -7.02 -14.08
C LYS A 13 32.67 -8.19 -14.97
N GLU A 14 32.22 -9.39 -14.64
CA GLU A 14 32.53 -10.61 -15.38
C GLU A 14 31.97 -10.60 -16.81
N PHE A 15 30.87 -9.88 -17.05
CA PHE A 15 30.17 -9.90 -18.34
C PHE A 15 30.47 -8.67 -19.21
N TYR A 16 31.38 -7.78 -18.78
CA TYR A 16 31.74 -6.54 -19.50
C TYR A 16 31.93 -6.69 -21.01
N PRO A 17 32.71 -7.66 -21.54
CA PRO A 17 32.93 -7.75 -22.98
C PRO A 17 31.67 -8.15 -23.77
N TYR A 18 30.68 -8.75 -23.11
CA TYR A 18 29.46 -9.25 -23.75
C TYR A 18 28.31 -8.23 -23.73
N TYR A 19 28.42 -7.16 -22.95
CA TYR A 19 27.43 -6.08 -22.96
C TYR A 19 27.47 -5.30 -24.28
N ILE A 20 26.34 -4.66 -24.60
CA ILE A 20 26.22 -3.72 -25.71
C ILE A 20 27.24 -2.58 -25.57
N ALA A 21 28.02 -2.36 -26.61
CA ALA A 21 28.98 -1.26 -26.71
C ALA A 21 28.27 0.08 -26.96
N TYR A 22 27.43 0.51 -26.00
CA TYR A 22 26.54 1.66 -26.14
C TYR A 22 27.30 2.96 -26.46
N ASP A 23 28.47 3.17 -25.87
CA ASP A 23 29.28 4.36 -26.13
C ASP A 23 29.95 4.35 -27.51
N GLU A 24 30.28 3.17 -28.04
CA GLU A 24 30.79 3.02 -29.41
C GLU A 24 29.68 3.29 -30.43
N LEU A 25 28.51 2.69 -30.24
CA LEU A 25 27.32 2.97 -31.08
C LEU A 25 26.94 4.45 -31.02
N LYS A 26 27.05 5.08 -29.84
CA LYS A 26 26.80 6.51 -29.66
C LYS A 26 27.86 7.39 -30.32
N LYS A 27 29.09 6.91 -30.45
CA LYS A 27 30.14 7.59 -31.24
C LYS A 27 29.86 7.43 -32.74
N ALA A 28 29.46 6.24 -33.18
CA ALA A 28 29.09 5.96 -34.57
C ALA A 28 27.91 6.83 -35.07
N LEU A 29 26.99 7.22 -34.19
CA LEU A 29 25.92 8.17 -34.50
C LEU A 29 26.39 9.63 -34.71
N LYS A 30 27.64 9.97 -34.40
CA LYS A 30 28.17 11.33 -34.57
C LYS A 30 28.84 11.44 -35.95
N THR A 31 28.15 12.04 -36.90
CA THR A 31 28.73 12.45 -38.18
C THR A 31 29.77 13.56 -38.01
N ASP A 32 30.69 13.65 -38.97
CA ASP A 32 31.70 14.71 -39.02
C ASP A 32 31.06 16.10 -39.11
N PHE A 33 31.76 17.09 -38.57
CA PHE A 33 31.36 18.48 -38.70
C PHE A 33 31.59 18.99 -40.14
N ILE A 34 30.70 19.87 -40.61
CA ILE A 34 30.84 20.51 -41.93
C ILE A 34 32.04 21.47 -41.93
N ASP A 35 32.26 22.17 -40.80
CA ASP A 35 33.41 23.04 -40.56
C ASP A 35 34.18 22.57 -39.31
N GLU A 36 35.50 22.78 -39.25
CA GLU A 36 36.29 22.45 -38.05
C GLU A 36 35.92 23.37 -36.87
N PRO A 37 35.71 22.83 -35.65
CA PRO A 37 35.29 23.63 -34.50
C PRO A 37 36.37 24.66 -34.12
N THR A 38 36.09 25.93 -34.36
CA THR A 38 36.95 27.08 -34.00
C THR A 38 36.60 27.56 -32.56
N SER A 39 37.50 28.29 -31.89
CA SER A 39 37.29 28.80 -30.52
C SER A 39 36.02 29.63 -30.31
N ASP A 40 35.51 30.28 -31.38
CA ASP A 40 34.27 31.06 -31.38
C ASP A 40 33.01 30.25 -31.71
N ASN A 41 33.13 29.07 -32.32
CA ASN A 41 31.99 28.22 -32.68
C ASN A 41 32.27 26.75 -32.35
N THR A 42 31.98 26.39 -31.11
CA THR A 42 32.29 25.07 -30.53
C THR A 42 31.40 23.92 -31.06
N LYS A 43 30.35 24.21 -31.83
CA LYS A 43 29.43 23.20 -32.41
C LYS A 43 28.92 23.62 -33.81
N PRO A 44 29.75 23.53 -34.86
CA PRO A 44 29.28 23.70 -36.23
C PRO A 44 28.24 22.65 -36.63
N ALA A 45 27.50 22.91 -37.72
CA ALA A 45 26.53 21.96 -38.27
C ALA A 45 27.25 20.67 -38.73
N ARG A 46 26.62 19.52 -38.54
CA ARG A 46 27.19 18.22 -38.93
C ARG A 46 26.71 17.81 -40.31
N LYS A 47 27.49 16.97 -40.99
CA LYS A 47 27.10 16.36 -42.26
C LYS A 47 25.79 15.59 -42.08
N GLU A 48 24.95 15.65 -43.11
CA GLU A 48 23.69 14.89 -43.18
C GLU A 48 23.97 13.39 -43.18
N TRP A 49 23.06 12.62 -42.59
CA TRP A 49 23.17 11.16 -42.47
C TRP A 49 22.97 10.51 -43.84
N THR A 50 23.94 9.72 -44.30
CA THR A 50 23.91 9.08 -45.62
C THR A 50 23.44 7.62 -45.57
N GLU A 51 23.10 7.05 -46.73
CA GLU A 51 22.74 5.62 -46.83
C GLU A 51 23.91 4.71 -46.44
N ASP A 52 25.14 5.09 -46.76
CA ASP A 52 26.35 4.36 -46.36
C ASP A 52 26.53 4.38 -44.83
N ASP A 53 26.25 5.51 -44.17
CA ASP A 53 26.27 5.61 -42.69
C ASP A 53 25.20 4.71 -42.05
N GLU A 54 24.01 4.65 -42.65
CA GLU A 54 22.92 3.79 -42.19
C GLU A 54 23.31 2.30 -42.28
N THR A 55 23.84 1.87 -43.44
CA THR A 55 24.26 0.47 -43.63
C THR A 55 25.37 0.08 -42.66
N HIS A 56 26.35 0.97 -42.45
CA HIS A 56 27.42 0.78 -41.48
C HIS A 56 26.87 0.68 -40.04
N PHE A 57 26.02 1.62 -39.62
CA PHE A 57 25.43 1.62 -38.28
C PHE A 57 24.56 0.39 -38.02
N VAL A 58 23.75 -0.02 -38.99
CA VAL A 58 22.93 -1.23 -38.92
C VAL A 58 23.80 -2.48 -38.80
N SER A 59 24.92 -2.57 -39.52
CA SER A 59 25.86 -3.69 -39.42
C SER A 59 26.47 -3.81 -38.02
N LEU A 60 26.85 -2.68 -37.41
CA LEU A 60 27.36 -2.62 -36.03
C LEU A 60 26.29 -3.02 -35.01
N LEU A 61 25.05 -2.57 -35.21
CA LEU A 61 23.93 -2.97 -34.35
C LEU A 61 23.64 -4.46 -34.45
N GLU A 62 23.76 -5.05 -35.64
CA GLU A 62 23.58 -6.49 -35.83
C GLU A 62 24.69 -7.31 -35.19
N SER A 63 25.95 -6.89 -35.32
CA SER A 63 27.06 -7.58 -34.66
C SER A 63 26.92 -7.53 -33.14
N GLU A 64 26.49 -6.39 -32.60
CA GLU A 64 26.23 -6.24 -31.17
C GLU A 64 25.04 -7.09 -30.71
N LEU A 65 23.97 -7.17 -31.50
CA LEU A 65 22.81 -8.00 -31.20
C LEU A 65 23.18 -9.49 -31.21
N GLU A 66 23.97 -9.93 -32.20
CA GLU A 66 24.44 -11.31 -32.29
C GLU A 66 25.35 -11.68 -31.12
N LYS A 67 26.27 -10.79 -30.74
CA LYS A 67 27.13 -10.96 -29.57
C LYS A 67 26.32 -11.20 -28.29
N VAL A 68 25.34 -10.32 -28.02
CA VAL A 68 24.47 -10.42 -26.84
C VAL A 68 23.63 -11.69 -26.88
N PHE A 69 23.05 -12.04 -28.04
CA PHE A 69 22.24 -13.23 -28.22
C PHE A 69 23.03 -14.52 -28.00
N LEU A 70 24.23 -14.65 -28.58
CA LEU A 70 25.07 -15.84 -28.44
C LEU A 70 25.56 -16.04 -27.00
N PHE A 71 25.94 -14.97 -26.31
CA PHE A 71 26.33 -15.04 -24.91
C PHE A 71 25.17 -15.48 -24.02
N GLN A 72 24.00 -14.85 -24.21
CA GLN A 72 22.80 -15.18 -23.46
C GLN A 72 22.40 -16.65 -23.66
N LYS A 73 22.39 -17.14 -24.91
CA LYS A 73 22.07 -18.53 -25.24
C LYS A 73 23.04 -19.50 -24.56
N ARG A 74 24.35 -19.25 -24.67
CA ARG A 74 25.39 -20.08 -24.04
C ARG A 74 25.22 -20.15 -22.53
N LYS A 75 25.00 -18.99 -21.87
CA LYS A 75 24.78 -18.93 -20.42
C LYS A 75 23.49 -19.60 -19.98
N SER A 76 22.41 -19.48 -20.76
CA SER A 76 21.17 -20.21 -20.49
C SER A 76 21.38 -21.73 -20.57
N GLU A 77 22.09 -22.23 -21.59
CA GLU A 77 22.41 -23.65 -21.74
C GLU A 77 23.29 -24.17 -20.59
N GLU A 78 24.28 -23.39 -20.14
CA GLU A 78 25.11 -23.68 -18.96
C GLU A 78 24.27 -23.82 -17.69
N ILE A 79 23.35 -22.88 -17.43
CA ILE A 79 22.45 -22.93 -16.27
C ILE A 79 21.54 -24.17 -16.36
N VAL A 80 20.99 -24.48 -17.53
CA VAL A 80 20.16 -25.68 -17.73
C VAL A 80 20.94 -26.96 -17.43
N ALA A 81 22.19 -27.05 -17.91
CA ALA A 81 23.05 -28.20 -17.63
C ALA A 81 23.33 -28.36 -16.14
N ARG A 82 23.64 -27.26 -15.42
CA ARG A 82 23.85 -27.27 -13.96
C ARG A 82 22.59 -27.67 -13.19
N ILE A 83 21.42 -27.19 -13.60
CA ILE A 83 20.14 -27.61 -12.99
C ILE A 83 19.90 -29.11 -13.19
N GLN A 84 20.14 -29.63 -14.40
CA GLN A 84 19.99 -31.07 -14.69
C GLN A 84 20.98 -31.92 -13.90
N GLU A 85 22.22 -31.47 -13.76
CA GLU A 85 23.24 -32.14 -12.94
C GLU A 85 22.80 -32.22 -11.47
N SER A 86 22.34 -31.10 -10.90
CA SER A 86 21.79 -31.08 -9.54
C SER A 86 20.52 -31.93 -9.40
N GLU A 87 19.65 -31.99 -10.42
CA GLU A 87 18.49 -32.90 -10.46
C GLU A 87 18.91 -34.37 -10.39
N VAL A 88 19.92 -34.77 -11.17
CA VAL A 88 20.43 -36.14 -11.20
C VAL A 88 21.10 -36.50 -9.88
N GLU A 89 21.90 -35.60 -9.31
CA GLU A 89 22.54 -35.79 -8.01
C GLU A 89 21.49 -35.96 -6.91
N LEU A 90 20.46 -35.09 -6.90
CA LEU A 90 19.37 -35.17 -5.94
C LEU A 90 18.49 -36.42 -6.10
N GLY A 91 18.30 -36.88 -7.34
CA GLY A 91 17.56 -38.11 -7.65
C GLY A 91 18.24 -39.40 -7.18
N ARG A 92 19.54 -39.37 -6.88
CA ARG A 92 20.28 -40.53 -6.34
C ARG A 92 19.98 -40.77 -4.86
N PHE A 93 19.73 -39.73 -4.07
CA PHE A 93 19.50 -39.86 -2.61
C PHE A 93 18.21 -40.58 -2.18
N PRO A 94 17.05 -40.47 -2.88
CA PRO A 94 15.81 -41.16 -2.46
C PRO A 94 15.70 -42.62 -2.94
N SER A 95 16.70 -43.18 -3.61
CA SER A 95 16.60 -44.52 -4.21
C SER A 95 16.88 -45.64 -3.18
N PRO A 96 15.99 -46.64 -2.98
CA PRO A 96 16.21 -47.78 -2.08
C PRO A 96 17.38 -48.69 -2.51
N GLU A 97 17.94 -48.48 -3.70
CA GLU A 97 19.17 -49.15 -4.17
C GLU A 97 20.45 -48.50 -3.61
N TYR A 98 20.40 -47.23 -3.21
CA TYR A 98 21.56 -46.49 -2.67
C TYR A 98 21.86 -46.84 -1.20
N SER A 99 20.87 -47.32 -0.46
CA SER A 99 21.02 -47.71 0.95
C SER A 99 21.93 -48.93 1.18
N ASN A 100 22.26 -49.68 0.13
CA ASN A 100 23.09 -50.89 0.23
C ASN A 100 24.56 -50.71 -0.19
N ARG A 101 24.96 -49.56 -0.75
CA ARG A 101 26.34 -49.39 -1.31
C ARG A 101 27.10 -48.15 -0.85
N SER A 102 26.47 -47.19 -0.17
CA SER A 102 27.13 -45.97 0.30
C SER A 102 26.52 -45.52 1.63
N PRO A 103 27.29 -44.81 2.49
CA PRO A 103 26.74 -44.25 3.73
C PRO A 103 25.56 -43.32 3.40
N PRO A 104 24.57 -43.22 4.31
CA PRO A 104 23.48 -42.26 4.14
C PRO A 104 24.04 -40.84 3.97
N PRO A 105 23.39 -40.00 3.15
CA PRO A 105 23.87 -38.64 2.91
C PRO A 105 24.03 -37.88 4.23
N THR A 106 25.16 -37.23 4.38
CA THR A 106 25.50 -36.46 5.59
C THR A 106 24.88 -35.07 5.50
N ASP A 107 24.62 -34.43 6.64
CA ASP A 107 24.16 -33.03 6.68
C ASP A 107 25.07 -32.06 5.92
N ALA A 108 26.37 -32.38 5.83
CA ALA A 108 27.34 -31.62 5.04
C ALA A 108 27.05 -31.69 3.52
N ASP A 109 26.59 -32.83 3.00
CA ASP A 109 26.30 -33.01 1.58
C ASP A 109 25.11 -32.13 1.16
N PHE A 110 24.07 -32.06 2.00
CA PHE A 110 22.92 -31.17 1.77
C PHE A 110 23.31 -29.69 1.84
N LEU A 111 24.25 -29.31 2.71
CA LEU A 111 24.74 -27.93 2.81
C LEU A 111 25.55 -27.53 1.57
N MET A 112 26.36 -28.45 1.03
CA MET A 112 27.06 -28.25 -0.25
C MET A 112 26.07 -28.09 -1.41
N LEU A 113 25.04 -28.94 -1.48
CA LEU A 113 23.98 -28.84 -2.50
C LEU A 113 23.20 -27.52 -2.38
N GLU A 114 22.93 -27.04 -1.16
CA GLU A 114 22.29 -25.74 -0.94
C GLU A 114 23.17 -24.58 -1.44
N GLN A 115 24.49 -24.66 -1.24
CA GLN A 115 25.44 -23.68 -1.79
C GLN A 115 25.45 -23.70 -3.32
N VAL A 116 25.52 -24.89 -3.94
CA VAL A 116 25.46 -25.04 -5.41
C VAL A 116 24.17 -24.45 -5.98
N LEU A 117 23.02 -24.73 -5.35
CA LEU A 117 21.74 -24.15 -5.76
C LEU A 117 21.71 -22.63 -5.58
N SER A 118 22.32 -22.11 -4.50
CA SER A 118 22.45 -20.67 -4.26
C SER A 118 23.31 -19.97 -5.34
N ASP A 119 24.35 -20.63 -5.81
CA ASP A 119 25.18 -20.14 -6.92
C ASP A 119 24.42 -20.15 -8.25
N ILE A 120 23.65 -21.21 -8.53
CA ILE A 120 22.80 -21.25 -9.72
C ILE A 120 21.75 -20.13 -9.68
N ILE A 121 21.18 -19.85 -8.50
CA ILE A 121 20.26 -18.72 -8.28
C ILE A 121 20.96 -17.38 -8.59
N ALA A 122 22.21 -17.20 -8.18
CA ALA A 122 22.99 -16.00 -8.50
C ALA A 122 23.24 -15.88 -10.01
N ASP A 123 23.55 -16.98 -10.71
CA ASP A 123 23.75 -16.96 -12.16
C ASP A 123 22.46 -16.64 -12.93
N VAL A 124 21.31 -17.16 -12.48
CA VAL A 124 19.99 -16.81 -13.05
C VAL A 124 19.69 -15.31 -12.86
N HIS A 125 19.98 -14.78 -11.66
CA HIS A 125 19.84 -13.35 -11.37
C HIS A 125 20.73 -12.50 -12.28
N ASP A 126 22.01 -12.86 -12.40
CA ASP A 126 23.01 -12.16 -13.18
C ASP A 126 22.65 -12.17 -14.69
N LEU A 127 22.16 -13.31 -15.20
CA LEU A 127 21.68 -13.44 -16.57
C LEU A 127 20.43 -12.58 -16.83
N ALA A 128 19.47 -12.54 -15.91
CA ALA A 128 18.28 -11.70 -16.05
C ALA A 128 18.62 -10.21 -16.04
N LYS A 129 19.54 -9.78 -15.16
CA LYS A 129 20.03 -8.40 -15.15
C LYS A 129 20.75 -8.04 -16.44
N PHE A 130 21.57 -8.97 -16.97
CA PHE A 130 22.26 -8.81 -18.25
C PHE A 130 21.26 -8.62 -19.41
N THR A 131 20.24 -9.47 -19.54
CA THR A 131 19.26 -9.37 -20.64
C THR A 131 18.46 -8.07 -20.57
N GLN A 132 18.04 -7.66 -19.37
CA GLN A 132 17.29 -6.43 -19.17
C GLN A 132 18.09 -5.17 -19.52
N LEU A 133 19.33 -5.07 -19.04
CA LEU A 133 20.20 -3.91 -19.30
C LEU A 133 20.51 -3.78 -20.80
N ASN A 134 20.82 -4.89 -21.46
CA ASN A 134 21.08 -4.90 -22.91
C ASN A 134 19.84 -4.54 -23.72
N TYR A 135 18.67 -5.11 -23.39
CA TYR A 135 17.42 -4.77 -24.07
C TYR A 135 17.09 -3.27 -23.95
N THR A 136 17.27 -2.70 -22.76
CA THR A 136 17.12 -1.25 -22.54
C THR A 136 18.15 -0.45 -23.33
N GLY A 137 19.38 -0.96 -23.44
CA GLY A 137 20.45 -0.38 -24.24
C GLY A 137 20.09 -0.28 -25.72
N PHE A 138 19.63 -1.39 -26.32
CA PHE A 138 19.15 -1.41 -27.71
C PHE A 138 17.98 -0.43 -27.91
N GLN A 139 16.97 -0.44 -27.03
CA GLN A 139 15.84 0.49 -27.16
C GLN A 139 16.27 1.96 -27.09
N LYS A 140 17.23 2.30 -26.20
CA LYS A 140 17.71 3.67 -26.04
C LYS A 140 18.57 4.12 -27.21
N ILE A 141 19.45 3.25 -27.74
CA ILE A 141 20.29 3.63 -28.89
C ILE A 141 19.45 3.79 -30.16
N ILE A 142 18.45 2.92 -30.38
CA ILE A 142 17.50 3.06 -31.50
C ILE A 142 16.67 4.33 -31.38
N LYS A 143 16.12 4.61 -30.19
CA LYS A 143 15.39 5.87 -29.95
C LYS A 143 16.29 7.09 -30.18
N LYS A 144 17.57 6.96 -29.88
CA LYS A 144 18.55 8.03 -30.08
C LYS A 144 18.88 8.21 -31.56
N HIS A 145 19.10 7.12 -32.29
CA HIS A 145 19.26 7.09 -33.74
C HIS A 145 18.09 7.82 -34.43
N ASP A 146 16.85 7.35 -34.22
CA ASP A 146 15.66 7.92 -34.87
C ASP A 146 15.48 9.42 -34.58
N LYS A 147 15.97 9.90 -33.42
CA LYS A 147 15.92 11.31 -33.03
C LYS A 147 17.02 12.15 -33.69
N GLU A 148 18.23 11.62 -33.82
CA GLU A 148 19.39 12.34 -34.36
C GLU A 148 19.41 12.30 -35.90
N THR A 149 19.04 11.18 -36.52
CA THR A 149 19.10 10.99 -37.98
C THR A 149 17.81 11.32 -38.70
N GLN A 150 16.65 11.29 -38.01
CA GLN A 150 15.29 11.36 -38.59
C GLN A 150 14.93 10.15 -39.47
N TRP A 151 15.78 9.12 -39.55
CA TRP A 151 15.49 7.86 -40.23
C TRP A 151 14.85 6.87 -39.26
N TYR A 152 13.81 6.16 -39.69
CA TYR A 152 13.03 5.28 -38.81
C TYR A 152 13.57 3.85 -38.77
N LEU A 153 14.46 3.56 -37.81
CA LEU A 153 15.04 2.22 -37.64
C LEU A 153 14.21 1.32 -36.70
N LYS A 154 13.42 1.92 -35.81
CA LYS A 154 12.63 1.20 -34.79
C LYS A 154 11.77 0.03 -35.30
N PRO A 155 10.95 0.16 -36.37
CA PRO A 155 10.13 -0.97 -36.83
C PRO A 155 10.97 -2.10 -37.44
N VAL A 156 12.03 -1.77 -38.19
CA VAL A 156 12.93 -2.73 -38.83
C VAL A 156 13.72 -3.51 -37.77
N PHE A 157 14.23 -2.82 -36.75
CA PHE A 157 14.99 -3.50 -35.71
C PHE A 157 14.08 -4.27 -34.75
N ALA A 158 12.82 -3.85 -34.57
CA ALA A 158 11.85 -4.61 -33.79
C ALA A 158 11.55 -6.00 -34.39
N THR A 159 11.52 -6.14 -35.71
CA THR A 159 11.38 -7.46 -36.36
C THR A 159 12.64 -8.30 -36.17
N ARG A 160 13.83 -7.69 -36.25
CA ARG A 160 15.12 -8.38 -35.99
C ARG A 160 15.26 -8.86 -34.54
N LEU A 161 14.90 -8.03 -33.56
CA LEU A 161 14.85 -8.41 -32.15
C LEU A 161 13.86 -9.55 -31.88
N LYS A 162 12.74 -9.61 -32.63
CA LYS A 162 11.80 -10.72 -32.56
C LYS A 162 12.35 -12.00 -33.18
N ALA A 163 13.17 -11.90 -34.22
CA ALA A 163 13.80 -13.04 -34.88
C ALA A 163 14.91 -13.67 -34.03
N LYS A 164 15.65 -12.86 -33.26
CA LYS A 164 16.68 -13.29 -32.30
C LYS A 164 16.30 -12.86 -30.86
N PRO A 165 15.28 -13.48 -30.24
CA PRO A 165 14.79 -13.06 -28.94
C PRO A 165 15.72 -13.54 -27.82
N PHE A 166 16.53 -12.63 -27.27
CA PHE A 166 17.30 -12.90 -26.03
C PHE A 166 16.58 -12.44 -24.75
N PHE A 167 15.41 -11.79 -24.90
CA PHE A 167 14.66 -11.19 -23.80
C PHE A 167 13.37 -11.94 -23.43
N LYS A 168 13.02 -13.00 -24.19
CA LYS A 168 11.80 -13.80 -24.00
C LYS A 168 12.06 -15.13 -23.28
N ASP A 169 13.13 -15.21 -22.51
CA ASP A 169 13.46 -16.46 -21.84
C ASP A 169 12.53 -16.73 -20.67
N ASN A 170 12.09 -17.99 -20.57
CA ASN A 170 11.21 -18.48 -19.53
C ASN A 170 11.96 -18.69 -18.22
N TYR A 171 12.46 -17.60 -17.60
CA TYR A 171 13.08 -17.64 -16.27
C TYR A 171 12.14 -18.28 -15.23
N ASP A 172 10.83 -18.15 -15.41
CA ASP A 172 9.83 -18.79 -14.54
C ASP A 172 9.92 -20.32 -14.56
N ALA A 173 10.29 -20.93 -15.68
CA ALA A 173 10.53 -22.37 -15.73
C ALA A 173 11.76 -22.77 -14.90
N PHE A 174 12.83 -21.98 -14.94
CA PHE A 174 14.02 -22.20 -14.09
C PHE A 174 13.69 -22.02 -12.62
N VAL A 175 12.94 -20.98 -12.27
CA VAL A 175 12.50 -20.70 -10.89
C VAL A 175 11.67 -21.87 -10.34
N ILE A 176 10.78 -22.46 -11.13
CA ILE A 176 9.97 -23.61 -10.69
C ILE A 176 10.83 -24.86 -10.49
N LYS A 177 11.76 -25.16 -11.39
CA LYS A 177 12.68 -26.30 -11.24
C LYS A 177 13.58 -26.12 -10.02
N LEU A 178 14.23 -24.97 -9.89
CA LEU A 178 15.04 -24.60 -8.73
C LEU A 178 14.25 -24.69 -7.43
N SER A 179 12.99 -24.25 -7.44
CA SER A 179 12.13 -24.35 -6.27
C SER A 179 11.88 -25.79 -5.83
N LYS A 180 11.73 -26.73 -6.77
CA LYS A 180 11.56 -28.15 -6.44
C LYS A 180 12.83 -28.73 -5.83
N LEU A 181 13.99 -28.38 -6.38
CA LEU A 181 15.29 -28.83 -5.89
C LEU A 181 15.60 -28.27 -4.50
N TYR A 182 15.36 -26.97 -4.30
CA TYR A 182 15.59 -26.31 -3.03
C TYR A 182 14.67 -26.88 -1.94
N ASP A 183 13.41 -27.18 -2.28
CA ASP A 183 12.50 -27.84 -1.35
C ASP A 183 13.03 -29.23 -0.94
N LEU A 184 13.49 -30.04 -1.90
CA LEU A 184 14.01 -31.39 -1.64
C LEU A 184 15.29 -31.38 -0.79
N VAL A 185 16.22 -30.45 -1.05
CA VAL A 185 17.43 -30.25 -0.24
C VAL A 185 17.05 -29.85 1.18
N ARG A 186 16.16 -28.87 1.32
CA ARG A 186 15.72 -28.34 2.62
C ARG A 186 14.99 -29.39 3.46
N THR A 187 14.25 -30.29 2.83
CA THR A 187 13.55 -31.37 3.55
C THR A 187 14.40 -32.63 3.70
N LYS A 188 15.67 -32.59 3.27
CA LYS A 188 16.62 -33.71 3.29
C LYS A 188 16.04 -34.98 2.64
N GLY A 189 15.26 -34.81 1.58
CA GLY A 189 14.56 -35.91 0.89
C GLY A 189 13.33 -36.48 1.61
N ASN A 190 12.99 -36.03 2.82
CA ASN A 190 11.74 -36.41 3.47
C ASN A 190 10.61 -35.51 2.96
N PRO A 191 9.44 -36.03 2.56
CA PRO A 191 8.29 -35.18 2.30
C PRO A 191 7.95 -34.44 3.60
N VAL A 192 7.71 -33.12 3.54
CA VAL A 192 7.22 -32.36 4.69
C VAL A 192 5.94 -33.04 5.16
N LYS A 193 6.01 -33.80 6.26
CA LYS A 193 4.82 -34.20 7.01
C LYS A 193 4.26 -32.91 7.56
N GLY A 194 3.38 -32.28 6.77
CA GLY A 194 2.63 -31.13 7.23
C GLY A 194 1.95 -31.56 8.52
N ASP A 195 2.27 -30.88 9.61
CA ASP A 195 1.51 -31.03 10.83
C ASP A 195 0.07 -30.68 10.47
N SER A 196 -0.80 -31.69 10.37
CA SER A 196 -2.24 -31.51 10.13
C SER A 196 -2.87 -30.62 11.21
N SER A 197 -2.19 -30.44 12.34
CA SER A 197 -2.49 -29.52 13.44
C SER A 197 -2.18 -28.04 13.15
N ALA A 198 -1.37 -27.70 12.13
CA ALA A 198 -1.16 -26.31 11.68
C ALA A 198 -2.30 -25.79 10.78
N GLY A 199 -3.12 -26.71 10.25
CA GLY A 199 -4.43 -26.43 9.63
C GLY A 199 -5.61 -26.61 10.57
N GLY A 200 -5.40 -27.24 11.73
CA GLY A 200 -6.37 -27.34 12.80
C GLY A 200 -6.70 -25.97 13.40
N THR A 201 -7.86 -25.86 14.01
CA THR A 201 -8.36 -24.71 14.76
C THR A 201 -7.45 -24.32 15.92
N GLN A 202 -6.24 -23.83 15.66
CA GLN A 202 -5.47 -23.09 16.65
C GLN A 202 -6.24 -21.80 16.93
N GLN A 203 -6.83 -21.69 18.12
CA GLN A 203 -7.87 -20.69 18.39
C GLN A 203 -7.34 -19.25 18.42
N ASN A 204 -6.04 -19.03 18.70
CA ASN A 204 -5.46 -17.70 18.89
C ASN A 204 -4.24 -17.43 17.99
N PHE A 205 -4.47 -17.07 16.73
CA PHE A 205 -3.42 -16.50 15.86
C PHE A 205 -3.87 -15.15 15.29
N LEU A 206 -2.91 -14.25 15.08
CA LEU A 206 -3.12 -12.97 14.40
C LEU A 206 -2.87 -13.17 12.90
N ARG A 207 -3.87 -12.82 12.08
CA ARG A 207 -3.73 -12.81 10.62
C ARG A 207 -3.51 -11.38 10.14
N GLN A 208 -2.36 -11.14 9.54
CA GLN A 208 -2.07 -9.88 8.88
C GLN A 208 -1.89 -10.12 7.38
N THR A 209 -2.44 -9.23 6.55
CA THR A 209 -2.23 -9.26 5.10
C THR A 209 -1.85 -7.87 4.65
N THR A 210 -0.64 -7.76 4.12
CA THR A 210 -0.06 -6.52 3.60
C THR A 210 0.20 -6.66 2.11
N LYS A 211 0.09 -5.54 1.40
CA LYS A 211 0.30 -5.49 -0.05
C LYS A 211 1.37 -4.45 -0.35
N TYR A 212 2.20 -4.77 -1.33
CA TYR A 212 3.30 -3.93 -1.76
C TYR A 212 3.32 -3.83 -3.27
N TRP A 213 3.79 -2.70 -3.79
CA TRP A 213 4.17 -2.56 -5.19
C TRP A 213 5.65 -2.91 -5.35
N VAL A 214 5.95 -3.54 -6.48
CA VAL A 214 7.29 -3.97 -6.84
C VAL A 214 7.59 -3.44 -8.23
N HIS A 215 8.69 -2.73 -8.40
CA HIS A 215 9.10 -2.25 -9.71
C HIS A 215 9.45 -3.42 -10.62
N ARG A 216 9.19 -3.31 -11.93
CA ARG A 216 9.41 -4.40 -12.91
C ARG A 216 10.85 -4.92 -12.89
N ASP A 217 11.80 -4.01 -12.72
CA ASP A 217 13.23 -4.30 -12.62
C ASP A 217 13.59 -5.21 -11.42
N ASN A 218 12.78 -5.18 -10.35
CA ASN A 218 13.07 -5.90 -9.11
C ASN A 218 12.31 -7.24 -9.01
N ILE A 219 11.47 -7.59 -10.00
CA ILE A 219 10.61 -8.78 -9.95
C ILE A 219 11.44 -10.06 -9.85
N THR A 220 12.47 -10.21 -10.69
CA THR A 220 13.28 -11.42 -10.74
C THR A 220 14.11 -11.59 -9.48
N GLU A 221 14.77 -10.50 -9.02
CA GLU A 221 15.50 -10.50 -7.76
C GLU A 221 14.59 -10.89 -6.58
N LEU A 222 13.40 -10.30 -6.51
CA LEU A 222 12.42 -10.60 -5.47
C LEU A 222 11.97 -12.07 -5.50
N LYS A 223 11.66 -12.63 -6.67
CA LYS A 223 11.27 -14.04 -6.82
C LYS A 223 12.36 -14.96 -6.27
N LEU A 224 13.62 -14.68 -6.60
CA LEU A 224 14.76 -15.48 -6.20
C LEU A 224 15.10 -15.33 -4.70
N VAL A 225 14.95 -14.14 -4.12
CA VAL A 225 15.09 -13.93 -2.66
C VAL A 225 14.02 -14.72 -1.89
N ILE A 226 12.77 -14.70 -2.35
CA ILE A 226 11.68 -15.45 -1.70
C ILE A 226 11.89 -16.96 -1.85
N LEU A 227 12.41 -17.42 -3.00
CA LEU A 227 12.62 -18.84 -3.30
C LEU A 227 13.58 -19.52 -2.32
N LYS A 228 14.56 -18.79 -1.75
CA LYS A 228 15.45 -19.30 -0.70
C LYS A 228 14.72 -19.72 0.58
N HIS A 229 13.53 -19.17 0.81
CA HIS A 229 12.77 -19.41 2.04
C HIS A 229 11.48 -20.18 1.81
N LEU A 230 10.80 -19.95 0.68
CA LEU A 230 9.48 -20.51 0.37
C LEU A 230 9.47 -21.07 -1.05
N PRO A 231 9.08 -22.35 -1.25
CA PRO A 231 8.94 -22.93 -2.58
C PRO A 231 7.71 -22.38 -3.29
N VAL A 232 7.77 -22.38 -4.62
CA VAL A 232 6.66 -22.09 -5.52
C VAL A 232 5.62 -23.21 -5.42
N LEU A 233 4.38 -22.83 -5.12
CA LEU A 233 3.26 -23.74 -5.04
C LEU A 233 2.76 -24.06 -6.45
N VAL A 234 2.96 -25.30 -6.90
CA VAL A 234 2.44 -25.81 -8.17
C VAL A 234 1.12 -26.55 -7.92
N PHE A 235 0.02 -26.06 -8.50
CA PHE A 235 -1.32 -26.63 -8.27
C PHE A 235 -1.51 -28.03 -8.85
N ASN A 236 -0.88 -28.32 -9.99
CA ASN A 236 -0.93 -29.64 -10.63
C ASN A 236 0.47 -30.12 -10.95
N ALA A 237 1.04 -30.96 -10.08
CA ALA A 237 2.40 -31.44 -10.22
C ALA A 237 2.60 -32.45 -11.38
N SER A 238 1.51 -33.04 -11.91
CA SER A 238 1.58 -34.04 -12.98
C SER A 238 1.60 -33.46 -14.38
N LYS A 239 1.25 -32.18 -14.55
CA LYS A 239 1.27 -31.49 -15.83
C LYS A 239 2.56 -30.67 -15.95
N GLU A 240 3.16 -30.64 -17.14
CA GLU A 240 4.24 -29.70 -17.45
C GLU A 240 3.77 -28.25 -17.31
N PHE A 241 4.69 -27.38 -16.92
CA PHE A 241 4.40 -25.97 -16.70
C PHE A 241 4.18 -25.25 -18.02
N GLU A 242 3.00 -24.65 -18.17
CA GLU A 242 2.71 -23.69 -19.22
C GLU A 242 2.47 -22.30 -18.60
N GLU A 243 2.92 -21.23 -19.27
CA GLU A 243 2.73 -19.85 -18.81
C GLU A 243 1.25 -19.53 -18.56
N LYS A 244 0.36 -20.05 -19.42
CA LYS A 244 -1.09 -19.89 -19.33
C LYS A 244 -1.67 -20.40 -18.01
N ASP A 245 -1.03 -21.35 -17.34
CA ASP A 245 -1.52 -21.92 -16.07
C ASP A 245 -1.37 -20.94 -14.90
N THR A 246 -0.49 -19.95 -15.01
CA THR A 246 -0.33 -18.88 -14.01
C THR A 246 -1.35 -17.74 -14.17
N ALA A 247 -2.04 -17.69 -15.31
CA ALA A 247 -2.96 -16.61 -15.65
C ALA A 247 -4.23 -16.66 -14.78
N ILE A 248 -4.58 -15.51 -14.22
CA ILE A 248 -5.80 -15.31 -13.46
C ILE A 248 -6.56 -14.13 -14.04
N SER A 249 -7.76 -14.40 -14.53
CA SER A 249 -8.69 -13.36 -14.95
C SER A 249 -9.85 -13.23 -13.97
N SER A 250 -10.32 -12.01 -13.73
CA SER A 250 -11.50 -11.76 -12.91
C SER A 250 -12.30 -10.60 -13.48
N VAL A 251 -13.57 -10.83 -13.80
CA VAL A 251 -14.51 -9.80 -14.26
C VAL A 251 -15.31 -9.31 -13.07
N TYR A 252 -15.19 -8.02 -12.75
CA TYR A 252 -15.91 -7.36 -11.68
C TYR A 252 -17.22 -6.78 -12.19
N TYR A 253 -18.25 -6.91 -11.35
CA TYR A 253 -19.59 -6.42 -11.60
C TYR A 253 -19.84 -5.17 -10.77
N ASP A 254 -20.55 -4.20 -11.34
CA ASP A 254 -21.06 -3.03 -10.62
C ASP A 254 -22.30 -2.49 -11.35
N ASN A 255 -23.02 -1.58 -10.69
CA ASN A 255 -24.06 -0.79 -11.33
C ASN A 255 -23.42 0.47 -11.93
N THR A 256 -23.61 0.66 -13.23
CA THR A 256 -22.98 1.75 -13.99
C THR A 256 -23.59 3.13 -13.77
N ASP A 257 -24.78 3.21 -13.16
CA ASP A 257 -25.44 4.45 -12.80
C ASP A 257 -24.98 4.96 -11.43
N THR A 258 -24.85 4.05 -10.45
CA THR A 258 -24.58 4.41 -9.04
C THR A 258 -23.14 4.14 -8.59
N TRP A 259 -22.44 3.18 -9.21
CA TRP A 259 -21.10 2.71 -8.81
C TRP A 259 -21.05 2.28 -7.33
N GLU A 260 -22.14 1.68 -6.84
CA GLU A 260 -22.34 1.40 -5.43
C GLU A 260 -21.34 0.39 -4.86
N LEU A 261 -20.95 -0.64 -5.64
CA LEU A 261 -19.97 -1.62 -5.16
C LEU A 261 -18.58 -1.00 -5.12
N TYR A 262 -18.21 -0.21 -6.14
CA TYR A 262 -16.99 0.59 -6.12
C TYR A 262 -16.93 1.50 -4.90
N GLN A 263 -17.95 2.33 -4.69
CA GLN A 263 -17.97 3.30 -3.60
C GLN A 263 -17.99 2.63 -2.23
N GLY A 264 -18.80 1.57 -2.05
CA GLY A 264 -18.85 0.82 -0.79
C GLY A 264 -17.52 0.16 -0.46
N ARG A 265 -16.83 -0.40 -1.46
CA ARG A 265 -15.51 -1.01 -1.29
C ARG A 265 -14.40 0.00 -1.04
N LEU A 266 -14.49 1.20 -1.63
CA LEU A 266 -13.54 2.29 -1.40
C LEU A 266 -13.71 2.89 -0.01
N LYS A 267 -14.96 3.20 0.38
CA LYS A 267 -15.32 3.72 1.71
C LYS A 267 -15.19 2.68 2.82
N LYS A 268 -15.02 1.40 2.46
CA LYS A 268 -15.01 0.25 3.37
C LYS A 268 -16.28 0.22 4.24
N THR A 269 -17.47 0.44 3.67
CA THR A 269 -18.70 0.41 4.47
C THR A 269 -19.00 -0.99 4.98
N GLU A 270 -19.63 -1.09 6.16
CA GLU A 270 -20.08 -2.37 6.70
C GLU A 270 -20.99 -3.10 5.71
N GLY A 271 -20.72 -4.39 5.48
CA GLY A 271 -21.43 -5.21 4.51
C GLY A 271 -21.09 -4.92 3.04
N ALA A 272 -20.08 -4.08 2.73
CA ALA A 272 -19.74 -3.76 1.34
C ALA A 272 -19.31 -5.00 0.54
N GLU A 273 -20.07 -5.31 -0.51
CA GLU A 273 -19.85 -6.47 -1.36
C GLU A 273 -18.94 -6.13 -2.56
N ALA A 274 -18.18 -7.12 -3.01
CA ALA A 274 -17.54 -7.12 -4.33
C ALA A 274 -17.82 -8.46 -5.00
N ILE A 275 -18.54 -8.42 -6.12
CA ILE A 275 -18.92 -9.60 -6.89
C ILE A 275 -18.02 -9.68 -8.11
N ARG A 276 -17.46 -10.87 -8.37
CA ARG A 276 -16.61 -11.11 -9.53
C ARG A 276 -16.68 -12.54 -10.01
N LEU A 277 -16.56 -12.72 -11.31
CA LEU A 277 -16.42 -14.03 -11.94
C LEU A 277 -14.96 -14.25 -12.30
N ARG A 278 -14.38 -15.36 -11.84
CA ARG A 278 -12.96 -15.67 -11.96
C ARG A 278 -12.76 -17.01 -12.64
N TRP A 279 -11.75 -17.09 -13.51
CA TRP A 279 -11.23 -18.36 -13.99
C TRP A 279 -9.71 -18.37 -13.86
N TYR A 280 -9.16 -19.59 -13.86
CA TYR A 280 -7.73 -19.87 -13.78
C TYR A 280 -7.32 -20.58 -15.06
N GLY A 281 -6.14 -20.26 -15.56
CA GLY A 281 -5.61 -20.85 -16.79
C GLY A 281 -6.03 -20.11 -18.06
N GLY A 282 -5.84 -20.79 -19.19
CA GLY A 282 -6.25 -20.31 -20.51
C GLY A 282 -7.77 -20.33 -20.75
N MET A 283 -8.16 -20.08 -22.00
CA MET A 283 -9.57 -20.01 -22.41
C MET A 283 -10.27 -21.37 -22.51
N GLU A 284 -9.50 -22.46 -22.47
CA GLU A 284 -9.99 -23.85 -22.41
C GLU A 284 -10.65 -24.21 -21.06
N SER A 285 -10.57 -23.31 -20.08
CA SER A 285 -11.07 -23.54 -18.72
C SER A 285 -12.59 -23.40 -18.64
N ASP A 286 -13.29 -24.53 -18.54
CA ASP A 286 -14.76 -24.59 -18.41
C ASP A 286 -15.28 -24.16 -17.02
N GLN A 287 -14.42 -24.10 -16.01
CA GLN A 287 -14.81 -23.86 -14.62
C GLN A 287 -14.68 -22.39 -14.24
N ILE A 288 -15.82 -21.73 -14.03
CA ILE A 288 -15.91 -20.34 -13.60
C ILE A 288 -16.27 -20.28 -12.12
N PHE A 289 -15.46 -19.56 -11.35
CA PHE A 289 -15.69 -19.30 -9.94
C PHE A 289 -16.49 -18.00 -9.79
N VAL A 290 -17.73 -18.11 -9.33
CA VAL A 290 -18.55 -16.95 -8.96
C VAL A 290 -18.19 -16.60 -7.52
N GLU A 291 -17.49 -15.49 -7.32
CA GLU A 291 -16.95 -15.09 -6.03
C GLU A 291 -17.64 -13.82 -5.49
N ARG A 292 -17.97 -13.83 -4.20
CA ARG A 292 -18.39 -12.65 -3.45
C ARG A 292 -17.43 -12.39 -2.29
N LYS A 293 -17.02 -11.14 -2.13
CA LYS A 293 -16.29 -10.66 -0.96
C LYS A 293 -17.17 -9.68 -0.19
N THR A 294 -17.46 -9.98 1.06
CA THR A 294 -18.23 -9.10 1.95
C THR A 294 -17.27 -8.48 2.96
N HIS A 295 -17.21 -7.16 3.01
CA HIS A 295 -16.46 -6.47 4.05
C HIS A 295 -17.24 -6.50 5.37
N ARG A 296 -16.52 -6.85 6.43
CA ARG A 296 -16.94 -6.68 7.81
C ARG A 296 -15.95 -5.76 8.49
N GLU A 297 -16.48 -4.81 9.23
CA GLU A 297 -15.73 -3.86 10.03
C GLU A 297 -15.26 -4.49 11.34
N ASP A 298 -14.09 -4.08 11.82
CA ASP A 298 -13.44 -4.69 12.98
C ASP A 298 -14.31 -4.60 14.25
N TRP A 299 -15.09 -3.53 14.42
CA TRP A 299 -15.97 -3.33 15.59
C TRP A 299 -17.10 -4.36 15.68
N THR A 300 -17.46 -5.01 14.57
CA THR A 300 -18.47 -6.08 14.57
C THR A 300 -17.93 -7.38 15.19
N GLY A 301 -16.60 -7.50 15.33
CA GLY A 301 -15.94 -8.75 15.71
C GLY A 301 -15.91 -9.81 14.60
N GLU A 302 -16.64 -9.61 13.50
CA GLU A 302 -16.66 -10.52 12.35
C GLU A 302 -15.52 -10.22 11.38
N LYS A 303 -14.93 -11.27 10.79
CA LYS A 303 -13.91 -11.12 9.75
C LYS A 303 -14.57 -10.97 8.39
N SER A 304 -13.98 -10.15 7.52
CA SER A 304 -14.41 -10.04 6.12
C SER A 304 -14.39 -11.41 5.44
N VAL A 305 -15.53 -11.81 4.87
CA VAL A 305 -15.73 -13.16 4.31
C VAL A 305 -15.51 -13.16 2.80
N LYS A 306 -14.85 -14.20 2.29
CA LYS A 306 -14.78 -14.53 0.86
C LYS A 306 -15.48 -15.87 0.64
N ALA A 307 -16.57 -15.86 -0.11
CA ALA A 307 -17.33 -17.06 -0.47
C ALA A 307 -17.34 -17.23 -2.00
N ARG A 308 -17.41 -18.48 -2.46
CA ARG A 308 -17.46 -18.80 -3.90
C ARG A 308 -18.11 -20.14 -4.17
N PHE A 309 -18.74 -20.26 -5.33
CA PHE A 309 -19.17 -21.55 -5.90
C PHE A 309 -18.66 -21.67 -7.35
N VAL A 310 -18.71 -22.88 -7.89
CA VAL A 310 -18.23 -23.19 -9.24
C VAL A 310 -19.42 -23.36 -10.17
N LEU A 311 -19.34 -22.74 -11.34
CA LEU A 311 -20.33 -22.85 -12.40
C LEU A 311 -19.62 -23.12 -13.73
N LYS A 312 -20.23 -23.93 -14.61
CA LYS A 312 -19.68 -24.14 -15.95
C LYS A 312 -19.93 -22.91 -16.82
N GLU A 313 -18.97 -22.53 -17.67
CA GLU A 313 -19.06 -21.33 -18.51
C GLU A 313 -20.41 -21.22 -19.26
N LYS A 314 -20.85 -22.31 -19.90
CA LYS A 314 -22.11 -22.36 -20.67
C LYS A 314 -23.37 -21.98 -19.87
N HIS A 315 -23.33 -22.10 -18.54
CA HIS A 315 -24.46 -21.79 -17.66
C HIS A 315 -24.37 -20.39 -17.04
N VAL A 316 -23.26 -19.67 -17.20
CA VAL A 316 -23.02 -18.38 -16.54
C VAL A 316 -24.05 -17.34 -16.95
N ASN A 317 -24.26 -17.10 -18.24
CA ASN A 317 -25.22 -16.11 -18.70
C ASN A 317 -26.66 -16.45 -18.26
N ALA A 318 -27.05 -17.72 -18.38
CA ALA A 318 -28.37 -18.18 -17.98
C ALA A 318 -28.63 -17.99 -16.47
N TYR A 319 -27.59 -18.19 -15.65
CA TYR A 319 -27.64 -17.95 -14.21
C TYR A 319 -27.76 -16.45 -13.89
N LEU A 320 -26.93 -15.60 -14.51
CA LEU A 320 -26.96 -14.15 -14.26
C LEU A 320 -28.29 -13.50 -14.70
N ASP A 321 -28.90 -14.00 -15.77
CA ASP A 321 -30.20 -13.55 -16.26
C ASP A 321 -31.39 -14.07 -15.43
N GLY A 322 -31.17 -15.02 -14.52
CA GLY A 322 -32.26 -15.68 -13.77
C GLY A 322 -33.03 -16.74 -14.56
N ARG A 323 -32.60 -17.08 -15.79
CA ARG A 323 -33.23 -18.14 -16.61
C ARG A 323 -32.96 -19.55 -16.07
N MET A 324 -31.82 -19.74 -15.40
CA MET A 324 -31.46 -20.98 -14.72
C MET A 324 -31.67 -20.81 -13.22
N THR A 325 -32.43 -21.72 -12.61
CA THR A 325 -32.68 -21.66 -11.16
C THR A 325 -31.49 -22.21 -10.39
N VAL A 326 -31.37 -21.79 -9.13
CA VAL A 326 -30.22 -22.19 -8.28
C VAL A 326 -30.29 -23.69 -7.98
N GLU A 327 -31.47 -24.26 -7.79
CA GLU A 327 -31.66 -25.68 -7.50
C GLU A 327 -31.07 -26.54 -8.63
N GLN A 328 -31.32 -26.16 -9.89
CA GLN A 328 -30.80 -26.86 -11.08
C GLN A 328 -29.26 -26.89 -11.13
N ILE A 329 -28.59 -25.87 -10.57
CA ILE A 329 -27.11 -25.80 -10.54
C ILE A 329 -26.56 -26.84 -9.57
N PHE A 330 -27.21 -27.01 -8.41
CA PHE A 330 -26.73 -27.88 -7.33
C PHE A 330 -27.33 -29.28 -7.36
N ASP A 331 -28.37 -29.56 -8.16
CA ASP A 331 -28.95 -30.90 -8.34
C ASP A 331 -27.91 -31.96 -8.68
N LYS A 332 -26.97 -31.63 -9.56
CA LYS A 332 -25.88 -32.54 -9.91
C LYS A 332 -24.97 -32.81 -8.71
N MET A 333 -24.66 -31.77 -7.93
CA MET A 333 -23.81 -31.89 -6.74
C MET A 333 -24.49 -32.69 -5.63
N ARG A 334 -25.82 -32.54 -5.46
CA ARG A 334 -26.65 -33.37 -4.58
C ARG A 334 -26.63 -34.83 -5.00
N LYS A 335 -26.76 -35.12 -6.31
CA LYS A 335 -26.71 -36.50 -6.85
C LYS A 335 -25.33 -37.16 -6.75
N GLU A 336 -24.24 -36.38 -6.87
CA GLU A 336 -22.87 -36.92 -6.77
C GLU A 336 -22.47 -37.30 -5.34
N GLY A 337 -23.14 -36.77 -4.30
CA GLY A 337 -22.93 -37.17 -2.90
C GLY A 337 -21.54 -36.86 -2.31
N LYS A 338 -20.72 -36.04 -2.97
CA LYS A 338 -19.33 -35.74 -2.55
C LYS A 338 -19.21 -34.70 -1.44
N LYS A 339 -20.25 -33.91 -1.19
CA LYS A 339 -20.28 -32.85 -0.17
C LYS A 339 -21.41 -33.07 0.82
N SER A 340 -21.25 -32.55 2.03
CA SER A 340 -22.30 -32.61 3.05
C SER A 340 -23.53 -31.81 2.62
N PRO A 341 -24.76 -32.22 3.02
CA PRO A 341 -25.98 -31.47 2.71
C PRO A 341 -25.92 -30.01 3.18
N ALA A 342 -25.38 -29.77 4.38
CA ALA A 342 -25.23 -28.42 4.94
C ALA A 342 -24.32 -27.53 4.07
N GLU A 343 -23.19 -28.05 3.58
CA GLU A 343 -22.33 -27.29 2.66
C GLU A 343 -23.02 -26.97 1.33
N ILE A 344 -23.89 -27.86 0.85
CA ILE A 344 -24.66 -27.63 -0.37
C ILE A 344 -25.68 -26.52 -0.13
N ASP A 345 -26.38 -26.54 0.99
CA ASP A 345 -27.37 -25.51 1.36
C ASP A 345 -26.70 -24.13 1.53
N ASP A 346 -25.51 -24.06 2.14
CA ASP A 346 -24.71 -22.83 2.24
C ASP A 346 -24.31 -22.27 0.85
N LEU A 347 -23.91 -23.15 -0.08
CA LEU A 347 -23.56 -22.77 -1.45
C LEU A 347 -24.79 -22.33 -2.24
N GLU A 348 -25.93 -22.96 -2.00
CA GLU A 348 -27.21 -22.62 -2.60
C GLU A 348 -27.68 -21.24 -2.12
N GLN A 349 -27.60 -20.98 -0.82
CA GLN A 349 -27.89 -19.65 -0.25
C GLN A 349 -26.98 -18.59 -0.88
N LEU A 350 -25.67 -18.84 -0.95
CA LEU A 350 -24.72 -17.92 -1.58
C LEU A 350 -25.09 -17.63 -3.04
N ALA A 351 -25.42 -18.66 -3.81
CA ALA A 351 -25.78 -18.50 -5.22
C ALA A 351 -27.12 -17.75 -5.39
N ARG A 352 -28.09 -17.98 -4.50
CA ARG A 352 -29.37 -17.24 -4.51
C ARG A 352 -29.16 -15.77 -4.14
N GLU A 353 -28.32 -15.47 -3.15
CA GLU A 353 -27.97 -14.10 -2.77
C GLU A 353 -27.24 -13.36 -3.90
N ILE A 354 -26.25 -13.98 -4.55
CA ILE A 354 -25.53 -13.36 -5.67
C ILE A 354 -26.46 -13.10 -6.85
N GLN A 355 -27.29 -14.06 -7.24
CA GLN A 355 -28.26 -13.91 -8.33
C GLN A 355 -29.25 -12.78 -8.02
N TYR A 356 -29.81 -12.76 -6.81
CA TYR A 356 -30.70 -11.71 -6.34
C TYR A 356 -30.03 -10.34 -6.42
N ARG A 357 -28.77 -10.19 -5.97
CA ARG A 357 -28.03 -8.92 -6.04
C ARG A 357 -27.80 -8.48 -7.48
N VAL A 358 -27.35 -9.37 -8.36
CA VAL A 358 -27.10 -9.06 -9.78
C VAL A 358 -28.36 -8.52 -10.45
N ILE A 359 -29.51 -9.16 -10.24
CA ILE A 359 -30.78 -8.78 -10.86
C ILE A 359 -31.34 -7.50 -10.23
N THR A 360 -31.47 -7.45 -8.90
CA THR A 360 -32.12 -6.31 -8.22
C THR A 360 -31.35 -5.02 -8.33
N ARG A 361 -30.01 -5.09 -8.28
CA ARG A 361 -29.12 -3.93 -8.40
C ARG A 361 -28.66 -3.67 -9.83
N ARG A 362 -29.13 -4.46 -10.81
CA ARG A 362 -28.80 -4.33 -12.24
C ARG A 362 -27.29 -4.30 -12.49
N LEU A 363 -26.59 -5.25 -11.89
CA LEU A 363 -25.14 -5.32 -12.00
C LEU A 363 -24.73 -5.86 -13.37
N VAL A 364 -23.77 -5.18 -14.00
CA VAL A 364 -23.21 -5.55 -15.31
C VAL A 364 -21.71 -5.74 -15.20
N PRO A 365 -21.04 -6.47 -16.12
CA PRO A 365 -19.59 -6.52 -16.16
C PRO A 365 -19.01 -5.14 -16.47
N VAL A 366 -18.05 -4.68 -15.66
CA VAL A 366 -17.48 -3.33 -15.74
C VAL A 366 -15.98 -3.36 -15.97
N THR A 367 -15.25 -4.02 -15.07
CA THR A 367 -13.77 -4.01 -15.06
C THR A 367 -13.26 -5.43 -15.00
N ARG A 368 -12.48 -5.86 -15.98
CA ARG A 368 -11.69 -7.08 -15.94
C ARG A 368 -10.31 -6.79 -15.38
N THR A 369 -9.83 -7.66 -14.50
CA THR A 369 -8.45 -7.67 -14.04
C THR A 369 -7.77 -8.94 -14.51
N PHE A 370 -6.63 -8.81 -15.18
CA PHE A 370 -5.77 -9.90 -15.63
C PHE A 370 -4.39 -9.76 -14.96
N TYR A 371 -3.79 -10.87 -14.57
CA TYR A 371 -2.41 -10.93 -14.06
C TYR A 371 -1.92 -12.38 -14.03
N HIS A 372 -0.60 -12.57 -14.06
CA HIS A 372 0.03 -13.86 -13.74
C HIS A 372 0.34 -13.92 -12.25
N ARG A 373 0.11 -15.06 -11.61
CA ARG A 373 0.37 -15.25 -10.17
C ARG A 373 1.39 -16.35 -9.92
N THR A 374 2.44 -15.99 -9.21
CA THR A 374 3.33 -16.95 -8.55
C THR A 374 3.01 -16.97 -7.05
N ALA A 375 2.67 -18.14 -6.51
CA ALA A 375 2.41 -18.32 -5.08
C ALA A 375 3.59 -19.04 -4.44
N PHE A 376 4.04 -18.56 -3.29
CA PHE A 376 5.13 -19.14 -2.51
C PHE A 376 4.59 -19.56 -1.15
N GLN A 377 4.66 -20.85 -0.87
CA GLN A 377 4.16 -21.41 0.38
C GLN A 377 4.83 -22.74 0.67
N LEU A 378 5.20 -22.91 1.94
CA LEU A 378 5.64 -24.18 2.48
C LEU A 378 4.45 -25.14 2.68
N PRO A 379 4.49 -26.38 2.18
CA PRO A 379 3.49 -27.39 2.47
C PRO A 379 3.36 -27.60 3.99
N GLY A 380 2.13 -27.53 4.52
CA GLY A 380 1.88 -27.71 5.95
C GLY A 380 2.19 -26.51 6.87
N ASP A 381 2.85 -25.46 6.38
CA ASP A 381 3.11 -24.25 7.16
C ASP A 381 2.23 -23.08 6.68
N ALA A 382 1.53 -22.45 7.63
CA ALA A 382 0.66 -21.31 7.39
C ALA A 382 1.25 -19.98 7.88
N ARG A 383 2.41 -19.97 8.55
CA ARG A 383 3.02 -18.79 9.18
C ARG A 383 3.26 -17.67 8.18
N VAL A 384 3.78 -18.02 7.00
CA VAL A 384 4.07 -17.09 5.92
C VAL A 384 3.55 -17.66 4.60
N ARG A 385 2.74 -16.87 3.89
CA ARG A 385 2.33 -17.16 2.50
C ARG A 385 2.49 -15.91 1.68
N ILE A 386 3.21 -16.02 0.57
CA ILE A 386 3.46 -14.90 -0.32
C ILE A 386 2.84 -15.18 -1.68
N SER A 387 2.27 -14.16 -2.31
CA SER A 387 1.91 -14.23 -3.71
C SER A 387 2.38 -12.98 -4.43
N LEU A 388 2.98 -13.16 -5.60
CA LEU A 388 3.43 -12.09 -6.48
C LEU A 388 2.56 -12.11 -7.74
N ASP A 389 1.90 -10.97 -8.00
CA ASP A 389 1.07 -10.77 -9.18
C ASP A 389 1.82 -9.87 -10.18
N THR A 390 2.16 -10.42 -11.35
CA THR A 390 2.88 -9.74 -12.44
C THR A 390 1.95 -9.47 -13.63
N GLU A 391 2.38 -8.63 -14.58
CA GLU A 391 1.61 -8.24 -15.79
C GLU A 391 0.18 -7.76 -15.48
N LEU A 392 0.01 -7.08 -14.34
CA LEU A 392 -1.30 -6.62 -13.89
C LEU A 392 -1.91 -5.66 -14.91
N THR A 393 -3.07 -6.04 -15.44
CA THR A 393 -3.77 -5.30 -16.48
C THR A 393 -5.24 -5.16 -16.11
N MET A 394 -5.78 -3.96 -16.27
CA MET A 394 -7.19 -3.65 -16.07
C MET A 394 -7.82 -3.32 -17.42
N ILE A 395 -8.97 -3.91 -17.71
CA ILE A 395 -9.61 -3.83 -19.02
C ILE A 395 -11.08 -3.49 -18.85
N ARG A 396 -11.61 -2.64 -19.73
CA ARG A 396 -13.05 -2.32 -19.79
C ARG A 396 -13.85 -3.50 -20.32
N GLU A 397 -14.94 -3.81 -19.63
CA GLU A 397 -15.95 -4.81 -20.02
C GLU A 397 -17.33 -4.18 -20.27
N ASP A 398 -17.50 -2.92 -19.86
CA ASP A 398 -18.75 -2.17 -19.95
C ASP A 398 -19.12 -1.80 -21.40
N ASN A 399 -20.36 -1.34 -21.58
CA ASN A 399 -20.87 -0.86 -22.87
C ASN A 399 -21.30 0.63 -22.83
N LEU A 400 -20.71 1.46 -21.93
CA LEU A 400 -21.25 2.79 -21.58
C LEU A 400 -21.00 3.89 -22.60
N ASP A 401 -20.05 3.69 -23.51
CA ASP A 401 -19.65 4.63 -24.57
C ASP A 401 -20.20 4.23 -25.94
N GLY A 402 -21.24 3.38 -25.97
CA GLY A 402 -21.87 2.89 -27.19
C GLY A 402 -21.11 1.78 -27.91
N ARG A 403 -19.90 1.41 -27.44
CA ARG A 403 -19.16 0.26 -27.97
C ARG A 403 -19.60 -1.02 -27.28
N ARG A 404 -19.91 -2.04 -28.08
CA ARG A 404 -20.27 -3.38 -27.58
C ARG A 404 -18.99 -4.15 -27.25
N ARG A 405 -18.65 -4.25 -25.97
CA ARG A 405 -17.55 -5.07 -25.45
C ARG A 405 -18.05 -6.45 -25.04
N ALA A 406 -18.45 -6.62 -23.78
CA ALA A 406 -19.09 -7.85 -23.32
C ALA A 406 -20.49 -8.03 -23.94
N GLY A 407 -21.17 -6.93 -24.32
CA GLY A 407 -22.52 -6.99 -24.85
C GLY A 407 -23.48 -7.65 -23.85
N ASN A 408 -24.10 -8.76 -24.26
CA ASN A 408 -25.00 -9.56 -23.42
C ASN A 408 -24.31 -10.78 -22.81
N ASN A 409 -22.99 -10.88 -22.94
CA ASN A 409 -22.19 -11.95 -22.36
C ASN A 409 -21.57 -11.47 -21.05
N TRP A 410 -21.22 -12.41 -20.17
CA TRP A 410 -20.59 -12.13 -18.88
C TRP A 410 -19.14 -11.62 -18.98
N ARG A 411 -18.51 -11.73 -20.17
CA ARG A 411 -17.17 -11.23 -20.54
C ARG A 411 -17.10 -10.89 -22.03
N ARG A 412 -16.17 -10.03 -22.43
CA ARG A 412 -15.79 -9.83 -23.84
C ARG A 412 -15.07 -11.07 -24.41
N MET A 413 -15.21 -11.28 -25.71
CA MET A 413 -14.74 -12.48 -26.43
C MET A 413 -13.60 -12.21 -27.44
N ASP A 414 -13.23 -10.95 -27.62
CA ASP A 414 -12.16 -10.48 -28.51
C ASP A 414 -10.75 -10.60 -27.88
N ILE A 415 -10.68 -10.94 -26.59
CA ILE A 415 -9.43 -11.18 -25.85
C ILE A 415 -9.52 -12.47 -25.03
N GLY A 416 -8.39 -13.18 -24.95
CA GLY A 416 -8.24 -14.38 -24.15
C GLY A 416 -7.36 -14.12 -22.93
N VAL A 417 -6.22 -14.79 -22.87
CA VAL A 417 -5.15 -14.60 -21.87
C VAL A 417 -3.85 -14.12 -22.50
N ASP A 418 -3.96 -13.56 -23.70
CA ASP A 418 -2.90 -13.12 -24.60
C ASP A 418 -2.37 -11.72 -24.22
N PHE A 419 -1.73 -11.63 -23.06
CA PHE A 419 -0.99 -10.42 -22.67
C PHE A 419 0.06 -10.05 -23.75
N PRO A 420 0.21 -8.76 -24.13
CA PRO A 420 -0.30 -7.53 -23.50
C PRO A 420 -1.58 -6.96 -24.14
N PHE A 421 -2.39 -7.79 -24.80
CA PHE A 421 -3.65 -7.41 -25.44
C PHE A 421 -3.49 -6.24 -26.43
N SER A 422 -2.57 -6.38 -27.38
CA SER A 422 -2.21 -5.30 -28.32
C SER A 422 -3.34 -4.94 -29.30
N GLN A 423 -4.33 -5.81 -29.45
CA GLN A 423 -5.53 -5.60 -30.26
C GLN A 423 -6.52 -4.60 -29.65
N LEU A 424 -6.40 -4.31 -28.35
CA LEU A 424 -7.32 -3.42 -27.66
C LEU A 424 -6.98 -1.94 -27.88
N PRO A 425 -7.98 -1.06 -27.99
CA PRO A 425 -7.74 0.36 -28.05
C PRO A 425 -7.15 0.86 -26.71
N PRO A 426 -6.25 1.86 -26.72
CA PRO A 426 -5.59 2.36 -25.50
C PRO A 426 -6.55 2.85 -24.41
N GLU A 427 -7.76 3.28 -24.77
CA GLU A 427 -8.79 3.74 -23.83
C GLU A 427 -9.49 2.61 -23.06
N ASP A 428 -9.38 1.37 -23.54
CA ASP A 428 -10.01 0.20 -22.93
C ASP A 428 -9.09 -0.53 -21.96
N ILE A 429 -7.80 -0.19 -21.94
CA ILE A 429 -6.78 -0.97 -21.25
C ILE A 429 -5.84 -0.07 -20.44
N ASP A 430 -5.71 -0.40 -19.17
CA ASP A 430 -4.71 0.15 -18.27
C ASP A 430 -3.69 -0.94 -17.93
N ARG A 431 -2.44 -0.72 -18.30
CA ARG A 431 -1.33 -1.64 -18.04
C ARG A 431 -0.60 -1.13 -16.81
N PHE A 432 -0.84 -1.77 -15.68
CA PHE A 432 -0.32 -1.33 -14.41
C PHE A 432 1.22 -1.40 -14.41
N PRO A 433 1.93 -0.33 -14.04
CA PRO A 433 3.38 -0.24 -14.21
C PRO A 433 4.18 -1.12 -13.24
N TYR A 434 3.58 -1.59 -12.15
CA TYR A 434 4.24 -2.35 -11.09
C TYR A 434 3.68 -3.78 -10.97
N ALA A 435 4.40 -4.66 -10.29
CA ALA A 435 3.86 -5.91 -9.78
C ALA A 435 3.28 -5.72 -8.36
N VAL A 436 2.38 -6.61 -7.94
CA VAL A 436 1.75 -6.54 -6.61
C VAL A 436 2.16 -7.76 -5.78
N LEU A 437 2.94 -7.53 -4.74
CA LEU A 437 3.31 -8.53 -3.73
C LEU A 437 2.27 -8.52 -2.61
N GLU A 438 1.72 -9.68 -2.26
CA GLU A 438 0.82 -9.87 -1.12
C GLU A 438 1.48 -10.82 -0.14
N VAL A 439 1.77 -10.34 1.07
CA VAL A 439 2.35 -11.12 2.17
C VAL A 439 1.26 -11.39 3.20
N LYS A 440 1.01 -12.67 3.48
CA LYS A 440 0.05 -13.12 4.49
C LYS A 440 0.82 -13.77 5.62
N LEU A 441 0.67 -13.19 6.80
CA LEU A 441 1.28 -13.66 8.03
C LEU A 441 0.21 -14.26 8.94
N GLN A 442 0.53 -15.40 9.52
CA GLN A 442 -0.25 -16.02 10.58
C GLN A 442 0.70 -16.27 11.75
N THR A 443 0.82 -15.29 12.64
CA THR A 443 1.69 -15.36 13.83
C THR A 443 0.88 -15.73 15.06
N GLN A 444 1.48 -16.54 15.94
CA GLN A 444 0.92 -16.78 17.28
C GLN A 444 1.07 -15.50 18.12
N ALA A 445 0.15 -15.29 19.07
CA ALA A 445 0.22 -14.12 19.94
C ALA A 445 1.55 -14.10 20.72
N GLY A 446 2.30 -12.99 20.63
CA GLY A 446 3.61 -12.83 21.26
C GLY A 446 4.81 -13.29 20.42
N GLN A 447 4.60 -13.89 19.24
CA GLN A 447 5.68 -14.27 18.33
C GLN A 447 5.83 -13.26 17.18
N GLU A 448 7.06 -12.83 16.93
CA GLU A 448 7.37 -11.96 15.80
C GLU A 448 7.40 -12.71 14.46
N PRO A 449 7.12 -12.03 13.34
CA PRO A 449 7.33 -12.61 12.02
C PRO A 449 8.83 -12.89 11.76
N PRO A 450 9.17 -13.86 10.89
CA PRO A 450 10.55 -14.18 10.56
C PRO A 450 11.35 -12.94 10.13
N GLN A 451 12.62 -12.85 10.57
CA GLN A 451 13.48 -11.69 10.33
C GLN A 451 13.62 -11.35 8.84
N TRP A 452 13.80 -12.35 7.97
CA TRP A 452 13.90 -12.15 6.52
C TRP A 452 12.67 -11.46 5.91
N ILE A 453 11.47 -11.66 6.49
CA ILE A 453 10.25 -10.94 6.07
C ILE A 453 10.34 -9.48 6.49
N ARG A 454 10.78 -9.21 7.72
CA ARG A 454 10.96 -7.83 8.22
C ARG A 454 11.97 -7.08 7.33
N ASP A 455 13.07 -7.73 7.00
CA ASP A 455 14.10 -7.19 6.12
C ASP A 455 13.55 -6.99 4.70
N LEU A 456 12.81 -7.96 4.16
CA LEU A 456 12.17 -7.84 2.85
C LEU A 456 11.19 -6.66 2.79
N THR A 457 10.34 -6.50 3.80
CA THR A 457 9.31 -5.45 3.84
C THR A 457 9.88 -4.04 4.06
N SER A 458 11.09 -3.94 4.62
CA SER A 458 11.81 -2.68 4.80
C SER A 458 12.84 -2.39 3.69
N SER A 459 13.09 -3.36 2.81
CA SER A 459 14.05 -3.26 1.72
C SER A 459 13.66 -2.27 0.62
N HIS A 460 14.64 -1.97 -0.24
CA HIS A 460 14.46 -1.13 -1.44
C HIS A 460 13.63 -1.81 -2.55
N LEU A 461 13.36 -3.12 -2.44
CA LEU A 461 12.65 -3.89 -3.48
C LEU A 461 11.15 -3.61 -3.51
N VAL A 462 10.57 -3.17 -2.39
CA VAL A 462 9.12 -3.07 -2.21
C VAL A 462 8.68 -1.68 -1.72
N GLU A 463 7.49 -1.29 -2.14
CA GLU A 463 6.77 -0.08 -1.72
C GLU A 463 5.48 -0.50 -1.02
N ALA A 464 5.29 -0.12 0.25
CA ALA A 464 4.09 -0.51 0.99
C ALA A 464 2.86 0.25 0.49
N VAL A 465 1.88 -0.48 -0.07
CA VAL A 465 0.59 0.08 -0.50
C VAL A 465 -0.53 -0.73 0.15
N PRO A 466 -0.80 -0.48 1.44
CA PRO A 466 -1.78 -1.25 2.19
C PRO A 466 -3.18 -1.18 1.56
N LYS A 467 -3.91 -2.30 1.71
CA LYS A 467 -5.28 -2.52 1.21
C LYS A 467 -5.51 -2.20 -0.28
N PHE A 468 -4.44 -2.08 -1.08
CA PHE A 468 -4.54 -1.90 -2.54
C PHE A 468 -5.56 -2.87 -3.17
N SER A 469 -6.43 -2.35 -4.03
CA SER A 469 -7.47 -3.13 -4.68
C SER A 469 -7.42 -2.96 -6.20
N LYS A 470 -7.23 -4.07 -6.91
CA LYS A 470 -7.23 -4.13 -8.38
C LYS A 470 -8.54 -3.59 -8.97
N PHE A 471 -9.66 -3.89 -8.32
CA PHE A 471 -10.99 -3.41 -8.73
C PHE A 471 -11.10 -1.89 -8.58
N ILE A 472 -10.74 -1.35 -7.41
CA ILE A 472 -10.83 0.09 -7.14
C ILE A 472 -9.89 0.85 -8.09
N HIS A 473 -8.66 0.36 -8.27
CA HIS A 473 -7.72 1.01 -9.18
C HIS A 473 -8.23 0.98 -10.63
N GLY A 474 -8.59 -0.20 -11.15
CA GLY A 474 -9.06 -0.34 -12.53
C GLY A 474 -10.30 0.49 -12.82
N THR A 475 -11.28 0.49 -11.91
CA THR A 475 -12.49 1.31 -12.08
C THR A 475 -12.19 2.81 -12.00
N ALA A 476 -11.30 3.25 -11.10
CA ALA A 476 -10.90 4.66 -11.02
C ALA A 476 -10.14 5.15 -12.26
N THR A 477 -9.25 4.32 -12.81
CA THR A 477 -8.42 4.66 -13.98
C THR A 477 -9.22 4.63 -15.27
N LEU A 478 -10.03 3.59 -15.49
CA LEU A 478 -10.75 3.37 -16.76
C LEU A 478 -12.03 4.22 -16.91
N PHE A 479 -12.60 4.72 -15.80
CA PHE A 479 -13.82 5.53 -15.81
C PHE A 479 -13.62 6.93 -15.22
N PRO A 480 -12.68 7.74 -15.75
CA PRO A 480 -12.32 9.00 -15.14
C PRO A 480 -13.43 10.05 -15.17
N THR A 481 -14.40 9.95 -16.08
CA THR A 481 -15.52 10.90 -16.20
C THR A 481 -16.69 10.58 -15.26
N ARG A 482 -16.76 9.33 -14.75
CA ARG A 482 -17.86 8.85 -13.90
C ARG A 482 -17.44 8.70 -12.44
N ILE A 483 -16.15 8.48 -12.20
CA ILE A 483 -15.59 8.29 -10.87
C ILE A 483 -14.96 9.59 -10.35
N ASN A 484 -15.61 10.16 -9.34
CA ASN A 484 -15.17 11.40 -8.68
C ASN A 484 -14.36 11.12 -7.40
N LEU A 485 -14.57 9.97 -6.75
CA LEU A 485 -13.87 9.59 -5.52
C LEU A 485 -12.76 8.59 -5.85
N LEU A 486 -11.51 9.00 -5.67
CA LEU A 486 -10.30 8.25 -5.99
C LEU A 486 -9.65 7.65 -4.73
N PRO A 487 -8.90 6.55 -4.83
CA PRO A 487 -8.15 6.01 -3.69
C PRO A 487 -6.89 6.84 -3.36
N TYR A 488 -6.42 6.77 -2.12
CA TYR A 488 -5.25 7.50 -1.63
C TYR A 488 -3.95 7.27 -2.42
N TRP A 489 -3.76 6.07 -3.00
CA TRP A 489 -2.56 5.75 -3.78
C TRP A 489 -2.59 6.28 -5.21
N PHE A 490 -3.74 6.79 -5.68
CA PHE A 490 -3.90 7.24 -7.07
C PHE A 490 -2.92 8.35 -7.48
N PRO A 491 -2.62 9.37 -6.64
CA PRO A 491 -1.63 10.40 -6.98
C PRO A 491 -0.19 9.87 -7.07
N GLN A 492 0.11 8.76 -6.39
CA GLN A 492 1.45 8.15 -6.38
C GLN A 492 1.77 7.44 -7.70
N MET A 493 0.79 7.23 -8.59
CA MET A 493 0.97 6.54 -9.86
C MET A 493 1.96 7.21 -10.82
N GLY A 494 2.23 8.51 -10.64
CA GLY A 494 3.22 9.25 -11.43
C GLY A 494 4.65 9.26 -10.84
N VAL A 495 4.85 8.65 -9.67
CA VAL A 495 6.12 8.69 -8.93
C VAL A 495 6.91 7.41 -9.18
N ASP A 496 8.22 7.54 -9.42
CA ASP A 496 9.10 6.38 -9.50
C ASP A 496 9.37 5.81 -8.10
N ILE A 497 8.95 4.57 -7.86
CA ILE A 497 9.06 3.89 -6.55
C ILE A 497 10.45 3.28 -6.28
N ARG A 498 11.39 3.40 -7.23
CA ARG A 498 12.73 2.81 -7.06
C ARG A 498 13.52 3.52 -5.96
N LYS A 499 14.01 2.73 -5.02
CA LYS A 499 14.86 3.16 -3.89
C LYS A 499 16.32 2.76 -4.14
N PRO A 500 17.30 3.50 -3.61
CA PRO A 500 18.71 3.10 -3.71
C PRO A 500 18.93 1.75 -3.03
N ALA A 501 19.78 0.91 -3.63
CA ALA A 501 20.06 -0.42 -3.11
C ALA A 501 20.65 -0.34 -1.70
N THR A 502 19.98 -0.98 -0.75
CA THR A 502 20.48 -1.17 0.62
C THR A 502 21.58 -2.22 0.59
N ARG A 503 22.83 -1.85 0.93
CA ARG A 503 24.01 -2.73 0.85
C ARG A 503 23.91 -4.07 1.62
N GLN A 504 22.89 -4.25 2.46
CA GLN A 504 22.72 -5.42 3.32
C GLN A 504 21.67 -6.44 2.82
N PHE A 505 20.85 -6.13 1.81
CA PHE A 505 19.73 -6.99 1.41
C PHE A 505 19.69 -7.18 -0.11
N GLY A 506 19.86 -8.43 -0.57
CA GLY A 506 19.90 -8.82 -1.99
C GLY A 506 20.57 -10.18 -2.22
N ILE A 507 20.72 -10.58 -3.48
CA ILE A 507 21.46 -11.80 -3.87
C ILE A 507 22.92 -11.43 -4.06
N HIS A 508 23.78 -11.88 -3.14
CA HIS A 508 25.22 -11.77 -3.28
C HIS A 508 25.80 -13.13 -3.65
N ARG A 509 26.80 -13.14 -4.55
CA ARG A 509 27.67 -14.31 -4.71
C ARG A 509 28.35 -14.55 -3.36
N PRO A 510 28.33 -15.77 -2.81
CA PRO A 510 29.26 -16.10 -1.74
C PRO A 510 30.66 -15.79 -2.28
N LEU A 511 31.43 -14.99 -1.54
CA LEU A 511 32.83 -14.76 -1.90
C LEU A 511 33.47 -16.14 -2.00
N ALA A 512 33.97 -16.49 -3.19
CA ALA A 512 34.75 -17.70 -3.36
C ALA A 512 35.85 -17.67 -2.30
N SER A 513 35.79 -18.61 -1.37
CA SER A 513 36.85 -18.89 -0.40
C SER A 513 38.07 -19.36 -1.18
N THR A 514 38.75 -18.41 -1.81
CA THR A 514 39.93 -18.66 -2.62
C THR A 514 41.11 -18.50 -1.66
N SER A 515 41.68 -19.65 -1.30
CA SER A 515 43.02 -19.84 -0.71
C SER A 515 43.35 -19.02 0.55
N ILE A 516 43.08 -19.60 1.72
CA ILE A 516 44.01 -19.48 2.84
C ILE A 516 45.29 -20.19 2.39
N SER A 517 46.18 -19.46 1.72
CA SER A 517 47.55 -19.90 1.52
C SER A 517 48.37 -19.28 2.64
N ALA A 518 49.02 -20.16 3.39
CA ALA A 518 49.99 -19.85 4.43
C ALA A 518 51.20 -19.06 3.87
N ASN A 519 51.88 -18.36 4.78
CA ASN A 519 53.07 -17.50 4.67
C ASN A 519 52.75 -16.03 4.28
N GLU A 520 53.19 -15.00 5.00
CA GLU A 520 54.45 -14.81 5.76
C GLU A 520 54.25 -13.77 6.89
N GLU A 521 55.02 -13.95 7.96
CA GLU A 521 55.23 -13.02 9.08
C GLU A 521 56.15 -11.85 8.66
N ASP A 522 55.87 -10.64 9.17
CA ASP A 522 56.85 -9.61 9.57
C ASP A 522 56.04 -8.45 10.21
N SER A 523 56.08 -8.21 11.52
CA SER A 523 57.16 -7.66 12.38
C SER A 523 56.93 -6.15 12.66
N ASP A 524 56.34 -5.91 13.84
CA ASP A 524 56.64 -4.93 14.91
C ASP A 524 56.97 -3.42 14.66
N ASP A 525 56.78 -2.69 15.78
CA ASP A 525 57.16 -1.32 16.17
C ASP A 525 56.12 -0.20 15.94
N ASP A 526 55.75 0.67 16.91
CA ASP A 526 56.11 0.82 18.32
C ASP A 526 55.14 1.84 19.01
N GLU A 527 54.99 1.71 20.34
CA GLU A 527 54.82 2.71 21.44
C GLU A 527 54.31 4.14 21.14
N THR A 528 53.42 4.84 21.88
CA THR A 528 52.94 4.87 23.29
C THR A 528 51.79 5.92 23.40
N PRO A 529 50.84 5.85 24.36
CA PRO A 529 49.92 6.95 24.66
C PRO A 529 50.32 7.73 25.93
N SER A 530 50.46 9.05 25.84
CA SER A 530 50.64 9.94 27.00
C SER A 530 49.30 10.31 27.64
N PRO A 531 49.16 10.27 28.98
CA PRO A 531 47.92 10.60 29.69
C PRO A 531 47.89 12.05 30.19
N GLY A 532 46.70 12.65 30.20
CA GLY A 532 46.43 13.93 30.88
C GLY A 532 45.03 14.48 30.61
N GLU A 533 44.08 14.09 31.49
CA GLU A 533 43.02 14.88 32.15
C GLU A 533 42.16 15.86 31.29
N SER A 534 40.83 15.92 31.38
CA SER A 534 39.86 15.39 32.34
C SER A 534 38.43 15.75 31.87
N ALA A 535 37.46 14.84 32.03
CA ALA A 535 36.05 15.13 32.39
C ALA A 535 35.22 13.83 32.40
N LEU A 536 35.12 13.24 33.60
CA LEU A 536 33.99 12.51 34.18
C LEU A 536 33.01 11.84 33.21
N GLY A 537 33.16 10.52 33.08
CA GLY A 537 32.10 9.64 32.62
C GLY A 537 31.07 9.39 33.72
N GLU A 538 29.82 9.81 33.46
CA GLU A 538 28.65 9.16 34.03
C GLU A 538 28.22 8.01 33.09
N GLN A 539 27.94 6.86 33.71
CA GLN A 539 27.47 5.64 33.06
C GLN A 539 26.19 5.90 32.24
N PRO A 540 26.05 5.37 31.01
CA PRO A 540 24.73 5.25 30.41
C PRO A 540 24.04 4.06 31.09
N THR A 541 23.24 4.39 32.09
CA THR A 541 22.23 3.51 32.66
C THR A 541 21.23 3.12 31.56
N GLU A 542 20.89 1.83 31.59
CA GLU A 542 19.81 1.13 30.90
C GLU A 542 18.70 2.02 30.32
N HIS A 543 18.70 2.26 29.01
CA HIS A 543 17.48 2.58 28.24
C HIS A 543 17.41 1.71 26.99
N GLN A 544 17.46 0.40 27.22
CA GLN A 544 17.15 -0.62 26.23
C GLN A 544 15.74 -1.18 26.53
N ASN A 545 14.70 -0.34 26.49
CA ASN A 545 13.30 -0.78 26.66
C ASN A 545 12.29 0.24 26.12
N GLY A 546 12.39 0.60 24.84
CA GLY A 546 11.44 1.53 24.22
C GLY A 546 10.86 1.12 22.86
N LEU A 547 11.24 -0.05 22.32
CA LEU A 547 10.90 -0.39 20.93
C LEU A 547 9.88 -1.50 20.73
N PHE A 548 9.56 -2.32 21.73
CA PHE A 548 8.48 -3.32 21.63
C PHE A 548 7.91 -3.65 23.01
N GLU A 549 7.21 -2.69 23.64
CA GLU A 549 6.18 -3.07 24.61
C GLU A 549 4.91 -3.47 23.84
N THR A 550 4.54 -4.73 24.00
CA THR A 550 3.36 -5.37 23.43
C THR A 550 2.08 -4.80 24.03
N ASN A 551 1.64 -3.65 23.52
CA ASN A 551 0.26 -3.18 23.70
C ASN A 551 -0.57 -3.54 22.47
N GLY A 552 -1.68 -4.25 22.67
CA GLY A 552 -2.54 -4.85 21.64
C GLY A 552 -3.32 -3.88 20.74
N ASN A 553 -2.81 -2.67 20.48
CA ASN A 553 -3.43 -1.64 19.63
C ASN A 553 -2.35 -0.88 18.84
N GLU A 554 -1.57 -1.56 18.01
CA GLU A 554 -0.72 -0.86 17.04
C GLU A 554 -1.56 -0.25 15.92
N LEU A 555 -1.34 1.04 15.65
CA LEU A 555 -1.84 1.73 14.44
C LEU A 555 -1.40 0.92 13.21
N ASP A 556 -2.32 0.67 12.28
CA ASP A 556 -1.97 -0.08 11.08
C ASP A 556 -1.05 0.76 10.17
N ILE A 557 -0.48 0.15 9.14
CA ILE A 557 0.49 0.83 8.28
C ILE A 557 -0.12 2.07 7.60
N GLU A 558 -1.41 2.07 7.27
CA GLU A 558 -2.11 3.24 6.69
C GLU A 558 -2.13 4.39 7.68
N GLU A 559 -2.48 4.08 8.93
CA GLU A 559 -2.57 5.04 10.01
C GLU A 559 -1.19 5.52 10.47
N ARG A 560 -0.16 4.67 10.47
CA ARG A 560 1.24 5.10 10.70
C ARG A 560 1.72 6.06 9.62
N ILE A 561 1.46 5.75 8.36
CA ILE A 561 1.79 6.65 7.23
C ILE A 561 1.02 7.97 7.34
N ALA A 562 -0.25 7.94 7.75
CA ALA A 562 -1.07 9.14 7.95
C ALA A 562 -0.78 9.88 9.27
N ALA A 563 -0.19 9.21 10.27
CA ALA A 563 0.10 9.75 11.60
C ALA A 563 1.53 10.26 11.75
N HIS A 564 2.44 9.96 10.81
CA HIS A 564 3.78 10.53 10.82
C HIS A 564 3.69 12.08 10.79
N PRO A 565 4.17 12.77 11.85
CA PRO A 565 4.24 14.21 11.85
C PRO A 565 5.25 14.67 10.80
N LEU A 566 4.92 15.70 10.03
CA LEU A 566 5.89 16.38 9.18
C LEU A 566 6.82 17.19 10.10
N PRO A 567 8.15 17.20 9.89
CA PRO A 567 9.02 18.12 10.60
C PRO A 567 8.67 19.56 10.19
N GLY A 568 8.12 20.35 11.12
CA GLY A 568 7.95 21.81 10.96
C GLY A 568 6.55 22.33 10.62
N ASP A 569 5.51 21.50 10.53
CA ASP A 569 4.11 21.95 10.41
C ASP A 569 3.20 20.90 11.08
N GLU A 570 2.66 21.22 12.27
CA GLU A 570 1.80 20.29 13.04
C GLU A 570 0.35 20.23 12.52
N ASP A 571 -0.03 21.04 11.52
CA ASP A 571 -1.43 21.40 11.28
C ASP A 571 -2.08 20.86 9.98
N TYR A 572 -1.35 20.21 9.06
CA TYR A 572 -1.90 19.86 7.74
C TYR A 572 -1.86 18.34 7.41
N PRO A 573 -3.00 17.72 7.04
CA PRO A 573 -3.01 16.35 6.52
C PRO A 573 -2.17 16.25 5.23
N LEU A 574 -1.63 15.06 4.95
CA LEU A 574 -0.91 14.74 3.70
C LEU A 574 -1.75 14.97 2.42
N TYR A 575 -3.08 15.05 2.57
CA TYR A 575 -4.07 15.25 1.50
C TYR A 575 -4.93 16.48 1.83
N ASP A 576 -4.95 17.47 0.93
CA ASP A 576 -5.54 18.80 1.14
C ASP A 576 -7.02 18.90 0.71
N SER A 577 -7.72 17.77 0.54
CA SER A 577 -9.04 17.75 -0.13
C SER A 577 -10.24 17.97 0.79
N ASP A 578 -10.09 17.94 2.11
CA ASP A 578 -11.23 17.76 3.01
C ASP A 578 -11.87 19.09 3.49
N ASP A 579 -11.12 20.19 3.61
CA ASP A 579 -11.66 21.46 4.13
C ASP A 579 -12.26 22.39 3.03
N GLU A 580 -11.72 22.41 1.80
CA GLU A 580 -12.22 23.30 0.73
C GLU A 580 -13.41 22.73 -0.08
N SER A 581 -13.60 21.40 -0.09
CA SER A 581 -14.53 20.74 -1.04
C SER A 581 -15.92 20.40 -0.47
N VAL A 582 -16.14 20.46 0.84
CA VAL A 582 -17.44 20.09 1.45
C VAL A 582 -18.55 21.03 0.98
N TYR A 583 -18.27 22.33 0.90
CA TYR A 583 -19.24 23.31 0.45
C TYR A 583 -19.48 23.26 -1.06
N SER A 584 -18.53 22.79 -1.88
CA SER A 584 -18.71 22.71 -3.32
C SER A 584 -19.66 21.59 -3.74
N ASP A 585 -19.61 20.43 -3.08
CA ASP A 585 -20.52 19.31 -3.39
C ASP A 585 -21.94 19.54 -2.85
N GLU A 586 -22.09 20.11 -1.65
CA GLU A 586 -23.40 20.51 -1.15
C GLU A 586 -24.05 21.55 -2.08
N LEU A 587 -23.24 22.41 -2.69
CA LEU A 587 -23.68 23.36 -3.71
C LEU A 587 -24.09 22.67 -5.02
N GLU A 588 -23.36 21.64 -5.47
CA GLU A 588 -23.70 20.86 -6.67
C GLU A 588 -24.94 19.99 -6.47
N GLU A 589 -25.10 19.36 -5.31
CA GLU A 589 -26.33 18.65 -4.92
C GLU A 589 -27.50 19.63 -4.84
N ALA A 590 -27.29 20.79 -4.22
CA ALA A 590 -28.32 21.82 -4.17
C ALA A 590 -28.64 22.38 -5.57
N ARG A 591 -27.66 22.45 -6.48
CA ARG A 591 -27.85 22.82 -7.88
C ARG A 591 -28.69 21.78 -8.65
N ARG A 592 -28.56 20.49 -8.33
CA ARG A 592 -29.38 19.41 -8.90
C ARG A 592 -30.82 19.43 -8.39
N ILE A 593 -31.02 19.75 -7.10
CA ILE A 593 -32.34 19.81 -6.46
C ILE A 593 -33.09 21.09 -6.86
N GLY A 594 -32.37 22.21 -7.06
CA GLY A 594 -32.92 23.51 -7.48
C GLY A 594 -33.74 24.24 -6.40
N GLY A 595 -34.07 25.51 -6.65
CA GLY A 595 -34.97 26.31 -5.80
C GLY A 595 -34.32 27.00 -4.59
N ALA A 596 -35.10 27.20 -3.52
CA ALA A 596 -34.68 27.95 -2.32
C ALA A 596 -33.51 27.29 -1.57
N TYR A 597 -33.40 25.95 -1.65
CA TYR A 597 -32.31 25.19 -1.06
C TYR A 597 -30.95 25.55 -1.69
N TYR A 598 -30.89 25.74 -3.01
CA TYR A 598 -29.68 26.20 -3.71
C TYR A 598 -29.26 27.61 -3.29
N ALA A 599 -30.20 28.55 -3.22
CA ALA A 599 -29.91 29.92 -2.80
C ALA A 599 -29.38 29.98 -1.35
N GLN A 600 -29.96 29.19 -0.44
CA GLN A 600 -29.49 29.10 0.93
C GLN A 600 -28.07 28.52 1.03
N GLN A 601 -27.77 27.49 0.25
CA GLN A 601 -26.43 26.87 0.24
C GLN A 601 -25.38 27.76 -0.43
N LEU A 602 -25.76 28.48 -1.49
CA LEU A 602 -24.91 29.49 -2.14
C LEU A 602 -24.53 30.60 -1.15
N ALA A 603 -25.50 31.13 -0.40
CA ALA A 603 -25.26 32.16 0.61
C ALA A 603 -24.32 31.65 1.72
N LYS A 604 -24.54 30.42 2.22
CA LYS A 604 -23.65 29.79 3.22
C LYS A 604 -22.22 29.62 2.69
N HIS A 605 -22.06 29.17 1.44
CA HIS A 605 -20.75 28.99 0.79
C HIS A 605 -19.99 30.32 0.72
N TYR A 606 -20.63 31.40 0.25
CA TYR A 606 -19.99 32.71 0.19
C TYR A 606 -19.66 33.26 1.57
N LEU A 607 -20.59 33.18 2.53
CA LEU A 607 -20.39 33.65 3.90
C LEU A 607 -19.19 32.98 4.56
N TYR A 608 -19.07 31.66 4.41
CA TYR A 608 -17.95 30.88 4.93
C TYR A 608 -16.63 31.28 4.30
N ARG A 609 -16.57 31.42 2.97
CA ARG A 609 -15.35 31.79 2.23
C ARG A 609 -14.85 33.19 2.61
N THR A 610 -15.77 34.16 2.72
CA THR A 610 -15.43 35.50 3.22
C THR A 610 -14.99 35.47 4.67
N GLY A 611 -15.66 34.69 5.53
CA GLY A 611 -15.28 34.54 6.94
C GLY A 611 -13.89 33.94 7.12
N HIS A 612 -13.55 32.92 6.33
CA HIS A 612 -12.26 32.25 6.38
C HIS A 612 -11.12 33.13 5.86
N ALA A 613 -11.35 33.89 4.78
CA ALA A 613 -10.39 34.85 4.26
C ALA A 613 -10.13 36.01 5.24
N ILE A 614 -11.18 36.51 5.90
CA ILE A 614 -11.07 37.54 6.95
C ILE A 614 -10.34 36.98 8.17
N ALA A 615 -10.67 35.75 8.60
CA ALA A 615 -10.02 35.10 9.73
C ALA A 615 -8.55 34.79 9.45
N GLN A 616 -8.18 34.34 8.25
CA GLN A 616 -6.79 34.17 7.85
C GLN A 616 -6.04 35.50 7.77
N GLY A 617 -6.68 36.55 7.24
CA GLY A 617 -6.12 37.90 7.26
C GLY A 617 -5.86 38.42 8.68
N LEU A 618 -6.83 38.24 9.59
CA LEU A 618 -6.68 38.59 11.00
C LEU A 618 -5.62 37.73 11.71
N MET A 619 -5.58 36.43 11.43
CA MET A 619 -4.59 35.51 12.00
C MET A 619 -3.17 35.75 11.47
N ALA A 620 -3.01 36.32 10.27
CA ALA A 620 -1.71 36.73 9.72
C ALA A 620 -1.15 38.00 10.39
N ILE A 621 -2.03 38.81 11.01
CA ILE A 621 -1.66 40.05 11.71
C ILE A 621 -1.23 39.77 13.15
N ILE A 622 -1.64 38.63 13.74
CA ILE A 622 -1.27 38.24 15.11
C ILE A 622 0.10 37.51 15.08
N PRO A 623 1.15 38.05 15.73
CA PRO A 623 2.47 37.42 15.72
C PRO A 623 2.44 36.08 16.46
N ARG A 624 2.74 34.99 15.73
CA ARG A 624 2.90 33.65 16.30
C ARG A 624 4.35 33.40 16.71
N PRO A 625 4.62 32.72 17.84
CA PRO A 625 5.96 32.21 18.14
C PRO A 625 6.37 31.22 17.05
N ARG A 626 7.52 31.48 16.41
CA ARG A 626 8.09 30.55 15.41
C ARG A 626 8.78 29.40 16.17
N PRO A 627 8.55 28.13 15.80
CA PRO A 627 9.25 27.02 16.42
C PRO A 627 10.75 27.15 16.17
N THR A 628 11.54 26.97 17.23
CA THR A 628 13.00 26.88 17.16
C THR A 628 13.37 25.64 16.35
N SER A 629 14.25 25.79 15.35
CA SER A 629 14.74 24.67 14.56
C SER A 629 15.60 23.75 15.43
N LEU A 630 15.02 22.65 15.88
CA LEU A 630 15.79 21.55 16.47
C LEU A 630 16.64 20.90 15.36
N PRO A 631 17.87 20.45 15.67
CA PRO A 631 18.62 19.61 14.75
C PRO A 631 17.80 18.36 14.41
N PRO A 632 17.90 17.85 13.16
CA PRO A 632 17.11 16.70 12.75
C PRO A 632 17.42 15.51 13.67
N PRO A 633 16.41 14.87 14.30
CA PRO A 633 16.65 13.66 15.06
C PRO A 633 17.18 12.59 14.11
N GLU A 634 18.33 11.99 14.45
CA GLU A 634 18.73 10.71 13.88
C GLU A 634 17.69 9.68 14.31
N GLN A 635 16.70 9.38 13.46
CA GLN A 635 15.86 8.22 13.68
C GLN A 635 15.26 7.62 12.41
N ARG A 636 15.34 6.29 12.43
CA ARG A 636 15.00 5.30 11.42
C ARG A 636 13.48 5.30 11.18
N GLY A 637 13.07 5.50 9.92
CA GLY A 637 11.67 5.49 9.50
C GLY A 637 11.51 5.92 8.04
N ILE A 638 10.48 5.37 7.39
CA ILE A 638 10.27 5.21 5.93
C ILE A 638 10.61 6.47 5.09
N ALA A 639 11.53 6.30 4.13
CA ALA A 639 12.00 7.36 3.25
C ALA A 639 11.88 6.96 1.76
N VAL A 640 11.17 7.78 0.98
CA VAL A 640 11.31 7.85 -0.48
C VAL A 640 12.37 8.92 -0.74
N LEU A 641 13.56 8.49 -1.19
CA LEU A 641 14.70 9.38 -1.45
C LEU A 641 14.77 9.68 -2.95
N SER A 642 14.64 10.96 -3.32
CA SER A 642 15.15 11.49 -4.58
C SER A 642 15.97 12.75 -4.28
N ASN A 643 17.27 12.69 -4.59
CA ASN A 643 18.28 13.76 -4.57
C ASN A 643 18.25 14.77 -3.40
N HIS A 644 19.02 14.49 -2.34
CA HIS A 644 19.61 15.46 -1.37
C HIS A 644 18.71 16.49 -0.67
N GLN A 645 17.39 16.44 -0.85
CA GLN A 645 16.40 17.13 -0.03
C GLN A 645 15.18 16.21 0.13
N ARG A 646 14.75 15.97 1.37
CA ARG A 646 13.51 15.23 1.67
C ARG A 646 12.30 16.06 1.21
N THR A 647 11.88 15.93 -0.04
CA THR A 647 10.61 16.54 -0.49
C THR A 647 9.46 15.57 -0.26
N LEU A 648 8.75 15.75 0.85
CA LEU A 648 7.41 15.20 1.02
C LEU A 648 6.51 15.88 -0.01
N GLN A 649 6.19 15.17 -1.10
CA GLN A 649 5.27 15.72 -2.10
C GLN A 649 3.86 15.69 -1.51
N ARG A 650 3.29 16.87 -1.29
CA ARG A 650 1.86 17.02 -1.00
C ARG A 650 1.10 16.64 -2.26
N PHE A 651 0.21 15.67 -2.15
CA PHE A 651 -0.56 15.19 -3.29
C PHE A 651 -1.88 15.94 -3.39
N GLN A 652 -2.00 16.79 -4.42
CA GLN A 652 -3.27 17.42 -4.76
C GLN A 652 -4.10 16.50 -5.66
N ALA A 653 -5.39 16.41 -5.39
CA ALA A 653 -6.31 15.68 -6.25
C ALA A 653 -6.45 16.40 -7.60
N PRO A 654 -6.66 15.67 -8.72
CA PRO A 654 -7.05 16.29 -9.98
C PRO A 654 -8.29 17.18 -9.81
N PRO A 655 -8.41 18.29 -10.56
CA PRO A 655 -9.53 19.22 -10.40
C PRO A 655 -10.88 18.51 -10.55
N GLY A 656 -11.77 18.72 -9.58
CA GLY A 656 -13.10 18.09 -9.54
C GLY A 656 -13.14 16.65 -9.00
N LYS A 657 -12.01 16.09 -8.56
CA LYS A 657 -11.94 14.74 -7.96
C LYS A 657 -11.49 14.81 -6.50
N ARG A 658 -11.91 13.82 -5.71
CA ARG A 658 -11.64 13.70 -4.28
C ARG A 658 -10.75 12.50 -4.02
N ILE A 659 -9.84 12.60 -3.06
CA ILE A 659 -9.04 11.47 -2.62
C ILE A 659 -9.64 10.94 -1.33
N PHE A 660 -10.02 9.67 -1.31
CA PHE A 660 -10.49 8.99 -0.13
C PHE A 660 -9.35 8.27 0.58
N VAL A 661 -9.05 8.71 1.79
CA VAL A 661 -8.17 8.02 2.72
C VAL A 661 -9.04 7.25 3.72
N PRO A 662 -8.97 5.91 3.76
CA PRO A 662 -9.71 5.15 4.77
C PRO A 662 -9.15 5.45 6.16
N ILE A 663 -9.97 6.03 7.04
CA ILE A 663 -9.62 6.25 8.44
C ILE A 663 -10.21 5.12 9.28
N ARG A 664 -9.35 4.43 10.06
CA ARG A 664 -9.78 3.46 11.05
C ARG A 664 -10.27 4.21 12.28
N VAL A 665 -11.45 3.85 12.78
CA VAL A 665 -11.96 4.35 14.07
C VAL A 665 -11.87 3.20 15.05
N GLU A 666 -10.98 3.32 16.03
CA GLU A 666 -10.88 2.31 17.07
C GLU A 666 -12.09 2.35 18.01
N PRO A 667 -12.57 1.21 18.53
CA PRO A 667 -13.65 1.18 19.51
C PRO A 667 -13.36 2.04 20.75
N LYS A 668 -12.08 2.15 21.16
CA LYS A 668 -11.65 3.00 22.28
C LYS A 668 -12.01 4.46 22.11
N VAL A 669 -12.17 4.93 20.86
CA VAL A 669 -12.57 6.31 20.54
C VAL A 669 -13.97 6.61 21.04
N TYR A 670 -14.90 5.67 20.88
CA TYR A 670 -16.26 5.81 21.38
C TYR A 670 -16.28 5.85 22.91
N PHE A 671 -15.53 4.95 23.56
CA PHE A 671 -15.39 4.94 25.01
C PHE A 671 -14.68 6.20 25.55
N ALA A 672 -13.71 6.75 24.81
CA ALA A 672 -13.06 8.00 25.18
C ALA A 672 -14.03 9.18 25.08
N ALA A 673 -14.83 9.26 24.01
CA ALA A 673 -15.86 10.28 23.86
C ALA A 673 -16.90 10.19 25.00
N GLU A 674 -17.35 8.98 25.33
CA GLU A 674 -18.25 8.73 26.46
C GLU A 674 -17.61 9.14 27.80
N ARG A 675 -16.35 8.77 28.05
CA ARG A 675 -15.62 9.17 29.26
C ARG A 675 -15.52 10.70 29.39
N THR A 676 -15.23 11.41 28.30
CA THR A 676 -15.19 12.88 28.33
C THR A 676 -16.56 13.49 28.61
N PHE A 677 -17.64 12.90 28.08
CA PHE A 677 -18.99 13.34 28.39
C PHE A 677 -19.32 13.12 29.87
N LEU A 678 -18.98 11.96 30.43
CA LEU A 678 -19.17 11.65 31.85
C LEU A 678 -18.38 12.59 32.77
N SER A 679 -17.13 12.93 32.44
CA SER A 679 -16.35 13.89 33.24
C SER A 679 -16.94 15.30 33.21
N TRP A 680 -17.46 15.73 32.07
CA TRP A 680 -18.13 17.02 31.95
C TRP A 680 -19.47 17.06 32.72
N LEU A 681 -20.18 15.93 32.72
CA LEU A 681 -21.42 15.76 33.49
C LEU A 681 -21.14 15.77 35.00
N GLU A 682 -20.11 15.05 35.45
CA GLU A 682 -19.64 15.08 36.85
C GLU A 682 -19.31 16.51 37.28
N PHE A 683 -18.54 17.25 36.47
CA PHE A 683 -18.20 18.64 36.75
C PHE A 683 -19.44 19.54 36.86
N SER A 684 -20.42 19.37 35.97
CA SER A 684 -21.69 20.10 36.05
C SER A 684 -22.48 19.76 37.32
N ILE A 685 -22.46 18.51 37.77
CA ILE A 685 -23.11 18.09 39.02
C ILE A 685 -22.41 18.73 40.22
N ILE A 686 -21.07 18.78 40.24
CA ILE A 686 -20.30 19.44 41.31
C ILE A 686 -20.66 20.94 41.38
N LEU A 687 -20.67 21.65 40.24
CA LEU A 687 -21.08 23.06 40.20
C LEU A 687 -22.53 23.27 40.65
N GLY A 688 -23.45 22.38 40.23
CA GLY A 688 -24.83 22.39 40.69
C GLY A 688 -24.96 22.14 42.19
N GLY A 689 -24.13 21.25 42.74
CA GLY A 689 -24.03 21.00 44.18
C GLY A 689 -23.56 22.22 44.96
N ILE A 690 -22.54 22.93 44.48
CA ILE A 690 -22.07 24.20 45.06
C ILE A 690 -23.17 25.27 45.00
N ALA A 691 -23.90 25.36 43.89
CA ALA A 691 -25.03 26.28 43.78
C ALA A 691 -26.13 25.96 44.81
N ALA A 692 -26.48 24.67 44.98
CA ALA A 692 -27.50 24.22 45.92
C ALA A 692 -27.10 24.44 47.39
N THR A 693 -25.83 24.20 47.74
CA THR A 693 -25.33 24.50 49.09
C THR A 693 -25.36 25.99 49.38
N LEU A 694 -24.99 26.84 48.41
CA LEU A 694 -25.09 28.29 48.55
C LEU A 694 -26.53 28.79 48.69
N LEU A 695 -27.53 28.11 48.10
CA LEU A 695 -28.95 28.45 48.32
C LEU A 695 -29.44 28.05 49.69
N ASN A 696 -29.05 26.86 50.17
CA ASN A 696 -29.52 26.35 51.45
C ASN A 696 -28.89 27.07 52.65
N PHE A 697 -27.65 27.54 52.52
CA PHE A 697 -26.89 28.15 53.64
C PHE A 697 -26.62 29.65 53.47
N GLY A 698 -26.96 30.26 52.33
CA GLY A 698 -26.73 31.68 52.07
C GLY A 698 -27.91 32.56 52.47
N SER A 699 -27.74 33.42 53.48
CA SER A 699 -28.73 34.40 53.92
C SER A 699 -28.70 35.73 53.14
N ASP A 700 -27.62 36.00 52.42
CA ASP A 700 -27.34 37.33 51.86
C ASP A 700 -27.77 37.44 50.39
N SER A 701 -28.14 38.64 49.96
CA SER A 701 -28.42 38.92 48.53
C SER A 701 -27.22 38.62 47.64
N ALA A 702 -25.99 38.78 48.15
CA ALA A 702 -24.76 38.42 47.43
C ALA A 702 -24.61 36.91 47.21
N THR A 703 -24.98 36.08 48.20
CA THR A 703 -24.96 34.62 48.07
C THR A 703 -26.04 34.12 47.10
N LEU A 704 -27.20 34.78 47.07
CA LEU A 704 -28.27 34.48 46.12
C LEU A 704 -27.84 34.76 44.67
N VAL A 705 -27.21 35.91 44.40
CA VAL A 705 -26.68 36.25 43.07
C VAL A 705 -25.60 35.27 42.63
N SER A 706 -24.67 34.90 43.52
CA SER A 706 -23.63 33.93 43.19
C SER A 706 -24.17 32.52 42.94
N SER A 707 -25.19 32.08 43.68
CA SER A 707 -25.80 30.77 43.42
C SER A 707 -26.49 30.70 42.06
N TRP A 708 -27.23 31.75 41.67
CA TRP A 708 -27.80 31.84 40.33
C TRP A 708 -26.72 31.81 39.25
N ALA A 709 -25.58 32.49 39.46
CA ALA A 709 -24.47 32.47 38.52
C ALA A 709 -23.82 31.07 38.40
N PHE A 710 -23.65 30.34 39.51
CA PHE A 710 -23.18 28.95 39.50
C PHE A 710 -24.18 28.00 38.82
N THR A 711 -25.48 28.23 39.00
CA THR A 711 -26.55 27.42 38.37
C THR A 711 -26.56 27.61 36.85
N ILE A 712 -26.42 28.85 36.37
CA ILE A 712 -26.33 29.16 34.94
C ILE A 712 -25.06 28.56 34.33
N LEU A 713 -23.92 28.66 35.04
CA LEU A 713 -22.67 28.05 34.58
C LEU A 713 -22.76 26.53 34.51
N ALA A 714 -23.38 25.89 35.51
CA ALA A 714 -23.62 24.44 35.51
C ALA A 714 -24.53 24.02 34.35
N ALA A 715 -25.67 24.70 34.15
CA ALA A 715 -26.56 24.43 33.02
C ALA A 715 -25.87 24.63 31.67
N GLY A 716 -25.05 25.67 31.53
CA GLY A 716 -24.25 25.92 30.34
C GLY A 716 -23.22 24.82 30.06
N ALA A 717 -22.52 24.35 31.10
CA ALA A 717 -21.58 23.24 30.99
C ALA A 717 -22.26 21.91 30.58
N LEU A 718 -23.48 21.65 31.09
CA LEU A 718 -24.27 20.47 30.73
C LEU A 718 -24.75 20.51 29.26
N VAL A 719 -25.26 21.64 28.79
CA VAL A 719 -25.67 21.80 27.39
C VAL A 719 -24.45 21.68 26.46
N TYR A 720 -23.33 22.28 26.85
CA TYR A 720 -22.08 22.20 26.10
C TYR A 720 -21.56 20.76 26.00
N SER A 721 -21.60 19.99 27.10
CA SER A 721 -21.13 18.60 27.09
C SER A 721 -21.99 17.69 26.22
N LEU A 722 -23.32 17.87 26.25
CA LEU A 722 -24.25 17.14 25.39
C LEU A 722 -24.04 17.49 23.92
N PHE A 723 -23.90 18.79 23.61
CA PHE A 723 -23.61 19.25 22.25
C PHE A 723 -22.29 18.67 21.73
N LEU A 724 -21.23 18.74 22.54
CA LEU A 724 -19.93 18.16 22.19
C LEU A 724 -20.03 16.65 21.97
N TYR A 725 -20.75 15.92 22.83
CA TYR A 725 -20.91 14.48 22.68
C TYR A 725 -21.61 14.13 21.37
N ILE A 726 -22.74 14.78 21.05
CA ILE A 726 -23.47 14.55 19.80
C ILE A 726 -22.60 14.91 18.58
N TRP A 727 -21.91 16.06 18.64
CA TRP A 727 -21.01 16.50 17.59
C TRP A 727 -19.86 15.52 17.37
N ARG A 728 -19.22 15.04 18.45
CA ARG A 728 -18.16 14.02 18.38
C ARG A 728 -18.69 12.72 17.81
N VAL A 729 -19.82 12.21 18.29
CA VAL A 729 -20.42 10.97 17.79
C VAL A 729 -20.76 11.08 16.30
N ASP A 730 -21.32 12.20 15.85
CA ASP A 730 -21.60 12.44 14.43
C ASP A 730 -20.30 12.48 13.59
N LYS A 731 -19.26 13.16 14.07
CA LYS A 731 -17.95 13.23 13.40
C LYS A 731 -17.24 11.87 13.34
N ILE A 732 -17.25 11.12 14.44
CA ILE A 732 -16.70 9.77 14.53
C ILE A 732 -17.45 8.83 13.58
N ARG A 733 -18.79 8.89 13.55
CA ARG A 733 -19.63 8.08 12.66
C ARG A 733 -19.36 8.38 11.18
N LYS A 734 -19.15 9.66 10.84
CA LYS A 734 -18.83 10.10 9.47
C LYS A 734 -17.37 9.86 9.10
N ARG A 735 -16.51 9.44 10.05
CA ARG A 735 -15.06 9.21 9.88
C ARG A 735 -14.33 10.41 9.27
N ARG A 736 -14.73 11.63 9.64
CA ARG A 736 -14.15 12.88 9.13
C ARG A 736 -13.32 13.55 10.23
N ASP A 737 -12.14 14.04 9.87
CA ASP A 737 -11.26 14.89 10.71
C ASP A 737 -11.02 14.38 12.14
N VAL A 738 -10.87 13.06 12.30
CA VAL A 738 -10.74 12.42 13.62
C VAL A 738 -9.63 13.07 14.46
N LYS A 739 -8.54 13.57 13.85
CA LYS A 739 -7.47 14.30 14.54
C LYS A 739 -7.93 15.59 15.24
N ARG A 740 -8.87 16.36 14.66
CA ARG A 740 -9.39 17.61 15.25
C ARG A 740 -10.52 17.39 16.25
N VAL A 741 -11.12 16.20 16.28
CA VAL A 741 -12.24 15.85 17.18
C VAL A 741 -11.81 15.73 18.65
N TYR A 742 -10.54 15.40 18.90
CA TYR A 742 -10.01 15.13 20.24
C TYR A 742 -9.52 16.36 21.00
N TYR A 743 -9.22 17.46 20.31
CA TYR A 743 -8.62 18.62 20.95
C TYR A 743 -9.69 19.64 21.35
N GLU A 744 -10.00 19.70 22.65
CA GLU A 744 -10.89 20.71 23.23
C GLU A 744 -10.10 21.98 23.56
N ARG A 745 -10.08 22.92 22.61
CA ARG A 745 -9.29 24.16 22.76
C ARG A 745 -9.89 25.19 23.73
N TRP A 746 -11.21 25.15 23.96
CA TRP A 746 -11.93 26.25 24.61
C TRP A 746 -12.73 25.83 25.85
N GLY A 747 -13.10 24.56 26.00
CA GLY A 747 -14.02 24.10 27.06
C GLY A 747 -13.53 24.43 28.47
N PRO A 748 -12.37 23.91 28.90
CA PRO A 748 -11.82 24.19 30.23
C PRO A 748 -11.56 25.68 30.46
N THR A 749 -11.05 26.40 29.45
CA THR A 749 -10.74 27.83 29.54
C THR A 749 -11.98 28.68 29.81
N VAL A 750 -13.10 28.40 29.11
CA VAL A 750 -14.37 29.12 29.30
C VAL A 750 -14.93 28.90 30.70
N VAL A 751 -14.87 27.66 31.20
CA VAL A 751 -15.29 27.32 32.56
C VAL A 751 -14.42 28.00 33.61
N SER A 752 -13.09 27.96 33.46
CA SER A 752 -12.16 28.60 34.39
C SER A 752 -12.37 30.12 34.44
N ILE A 753 -12.55 30.77 33.30
CA ILE A 753 -12.88 32.21 33.24
C ILE A 753 -14.23 32.47 33.92
N GLY A 754 -15.25 31.65 33.64
CA GLY A 754 -16.56 31.75 34.28
C GLY A 754 -16.48 31.66 35.82
N LEU A 755 -15.71 30.71 36.35
CA LEU A 755 -15.48 30.58 37.79
C LEU A 755 -14.79 31.80 38.39
N VAL A 756 -13.75 32.33 37.73
CA VAL A 756 -13.06 33.54 38.18
C VAL A 756 -14.01 34.73 38.23
N VAL A 757 -14.86 34.91 37.20
CA VAL A 757 -15.86 35.99 37.17
C VAL A 757 -16.85 35.84 38.32
N ILE A 758 -17.36 34.63 38.60
CA ILE A 758 -18.31 34.39 39.69
C ILE A 758 -17.69 34.72 41.05
N ILE A 759 -16.43 34.32 41.28
CA ILE A 759 -15.69 34.62 42.52
C ILE A 759 -15.46 36.13 42.66
N LEU A 760 -15.06 36.82 41.59
CA LEU A 760 -14.85 38.27 41.59
C LEU A 760 -16.15 39.03 41.86
N VAL A 761 -17.27 38.60 41.28
CA VAL A 761 -18.60 39.20 41.53
C VAL A 761 -19.00 38.98 42.99
N ASN A 762 -18.80 37.78 43.53
CA ASN A 762 -19.06 37.51 44.95
C ASN A 762 -18.21 38.42 45.86
N PHE A 763 -16.91 38.53 45.57
CA PHE A 763 -15.98 39.37 46.31
C PHE A 763 -16.38 40.85 46.26
N ALA A 764 -16.66 41.38 45.08
CA ALA A 764 -17.05 42.78 44.89
C ALA A 764 -18.37 43.12 45.61
N LEU A 765 -19.36 42.22 45.55
CA LEU A 765 -20.63 42.38 46.27
C LEU A 765 -20.45 42.31 47.78
N ARG A 766 -19.57 41.44 48.30
CA ARG A 766 -19.25 41.36 49.73
C ARG A 766 -18.46 42.57 50.22
N VAL A 767 -17.51 43.08 49.45
CA VAL A 767 -16.78 44.32 49.78
C VAL A 767 -17.72 45.52 49.81
N ARG A 768 -18.69 45.58 48.89
CA ARG A 768 -19.73 46.63 48.86
C ARG A 768 -20.71 46.51 50.02
N ALA A 769 -21.09 45.29 50.43
CA ALA A 769 -21.97 45.05 51.57
C ALA A 769 -21.28 45.22 52.93
N GLY A 770 -19.97 44.95 53.01
CA GLY A 770 -19.16 45.02 54.23
C GLY A 770 -18.62 46.41 54.59
N GLY A 771 -19.08 47.49 53.95
CA GLY A 771 -18.80 48.86 54.39
C GLY A 771 -17.34 49.32 54.29
N PHE A 772 -16.49 48.69 53.47
CA PHE A 772 -15.07 49.09 53.35
C PHE A 772 -14.84 50.38 52.53
N MET A 773 -15.91 50.99 52.01
CA MET A 773 -15.88 52.32 51.38
C MET A 773 -16.91 53.28 52.02
N ALA A 774 -16.98 53.34 53.35
CA ALA A 774 -17.58 54.48 54.02
C ALA A 774 -16.55 55.63 54.08
N ALA A 775 -16.77 56.68 53.29
CA ALA A 775 -16.02 57.93 53.41
C ALA A 775 -16.24 58.56 54.80
N PRO A 776 -15.22 59.18 55.42
CA PRO A 776 -15.37 59.76 56.75
C PRO A 776 -16.12 61.08 56.65
N GLY A 777 -17.29 61.18 57.29
CA GLY A 777 -17.93 62.48 57.53
C GLY A 777 -19.46 62.45 57.62
N SER A 778 -19.99 62.17 58.80
CA SER A 778 -20.93 63.06 59.51
C SER A 778 -21.43 62.36 60.77
N GLU A 779 -20.97 62.86 61.92
CA GLU A 779 -21.55 62.62 63.23
C GLU A 779 -22.97 63.23 63.31
N GLY A 780 -23.87 62.60 64.05
CA GLY A 780 -25.19 63.18 64.34
C GLY A 780 -26.21 62.26 65.02
N GLU A 781 -26.03 62.08 66.33
CA GLU A 781 -27.02 61.75 67.38
C GLU A 781 -27.62 60.33 67.56
N PRO A 782 -27.69 59.84 68.82
CA PRO A 782 -28.28 58.55 69.19
C PRO A 782 -29.74 58.71 69.65
N ARG A 783 -30.61 57.75 69.30
CA ARG A 783 -31.85 57.52 70.04
C ARG A 783 -32.07 56.04 70.32
N HIS A 784 -31.96 55.75 71.62
CA HIS A 784 -32.70 54.82 72.47
C HIS A 784 -33.33 53.56 71.85
N GLY A 785 -32.97 52.44 72.48
CA GLY A 785 -33.50 51.12 72.18
C GLY A 785 -34.88 50.85 72.75
N GLU A 786 -35.41 49.71 72.31
CA GLU A 786 -36.47 48.98 72.97
C GLU A 786 -36.32 47.49 72.69
N HIS A 787 -36.65 46.72 73.72
CA HIS A 787 -36.46 45.29 73.93
C HIS A 787 -37.47 44.38 73.21
N GLY A 788 -37.11 43.09 73.08
CA GLY A 788 -37.98 41.92 72.91
C GLY A 788 -37.29 40.84 72.08
N GLU A 789 -36.59 39.83 72.62
CA GLU A 789 -37.12 38.56 73.18
C GLU A 789 -38.27 38.01 72.29
N LEU A 790 -38.16 36.87 71.58
CA LEU A 790 -37.59 35.55 71.85
C LEU A 790 -37.13 34.87 70.55
#